data_AF-A0A420RV90-F1
#
_entry.id   AF-A0A420RV90-F1
#
_cell.length_a   1.000
_cell.length_b   1.000
_cell.length_c   1.000
_cell.angle_alpha   90.00
_cell.angle_beta   90.00
_cell.angle_gamma   90.00
#
_symmetry.space_group_name_H-M   'P 1'
#
loop_
_entity.id
_entity.type
_entity.pdbx_description
1 polymer ?
#
loop_
_entity_poly.entity_id
_entity_poly.type
_entity_poly.pdbx_seq_one_letter_code
_entity_poly.pdbx_strand_id
1 'polypeptide(L)'
;MELQNGANQYSLQNPGVEGFSLAETKMPIDFTPGGIKAVKSENRRNDSLYWIDPQKITVIPGVNLRSKGPKRDARVRKLADDMKLNGFRHDCPINCIVLDNGKGEDLIVPYNGETRLDAVRLANAEGANIDQIPVLMAPKTMSLDDVIKAQIKCNDGEPFSMLDTAQGVKLMYERGFSIQDVAQEFSCTTQHVDNLLVLATAPKSIVNMIASDQVSPTYAVSMIRQHGPERAARELLAALMQAIDKGKTRIKPKDAPEAVFRSALKKSSSKLFERALRIQEDPAYGQLREETRSREGSIVSSIQHLINVSGGKDSTAVYLRAIESGRPFRAVFADTGNEDRRVYDYVHELPHLTGGPAIETVRADFSQQLEQHRDYLIKAWPAELVAGRPGKWSFRPRRSAEADMAPGAVLAPTTAMPEQGNVYDQWRAPVVERNGAWVWSAGFEPMSPDGAAEVVRIAAEMHKATGNPFLDLCISKGRFPSRMAQFCTEELKTIPITTQVVGPMLKAGPVLQWLGIRAEESANRAKQPRFNRHESGCHVWRPIFDWTVQQVWDQHRRHGIKPNPLYSLGMGRVGCMPCINCRKSELRNIADLFPDHIDRIRQWEQVVASANKRHSATFFPAVTDPTDVDRPGTYSRIDTLVEWSRTSRGGRQFDLFFQKQQGGGCTSDLGLCEVEMEAPYHPGERSQDLVEPAAQLTRKAQVVQAMV
;
A
#
# COMPACT_ATOMS: atom_id res chain seq x y z
N MET A 1 41.73 -39.74 28.15
CA MET A 1 42.64 -39.57 27.01
C MET A 1 41.86 -38.88 25.91
N GLU A 2 41.67 -37.56 26.05
CA GLU A 2 42.61 -36.48 25.69
C GLU A 2 42.15 -35.84 24.38
N LEU A 3 41.25 -34.87 24.54
CA LEU A 3 40.99 -33.83 23.56
C LEU A 3 42.05 -32.75 23.76
N GLN A 4 42.97 -32.59 22.81
CA GLN A 4 43.85 -31.43 22.75
C GLN A 4 44.07 -30.96 21.30
N ASN A 5 43.90 -29.64 21.17
CA ASN A 5 44.68 -28.69 20.37
C ASN A 5 44.58 -28.71 18.84
N GLY A 6 43.97 -27.65 18.30
CA GLY A 6 44.09 -27.31 16.89
C GLY A 6 43.24 -26.13 16.40
N ALA A 7 43.18 -25.01 17.14
CA ALA A 7 42.61 -23.77 16.59
C ALA A 7 43.21 -22.54 17.28
N ASN A 8 44.49 -22.30 17.02
CA ASN A 8 45.17 -21.06 17.36
C ASN A 8 45.80 -20.54 16.07
N GLN A 9 45.14 -19.59 15.40
CA GLN A 9 45.72 -18.60 14.47
C GLN A 9 44.59 -17.89 13.71
N TYR A 10 44.04 -16.82 14.28
CA TYR A 10 43.66 -15.62 13.52
C TYR A 10 43.81 -14.42 14.46
N SER A 11 45.06 -13.99 14.58
CA SER A 11 45.46 -12.69 15.10
C SER A 11 44.97 -11.62 14.14
N LEU A 12 43.90 -10.90 14.49
CA LEU A 12 43.58 -9.61 13.91
C LEU A 12 44.02 -8.52 14.90
N GLN A 13 45.29 -8.16 14.80
CA GLN A 13 45.79 -6.87 15.27
C GLN A 13 45.09 -5.80 14.43
N ASN A 14 44.15 -5.08 15.05
CA ASN A 14 43.57 -3.87 14.49
C ASN A 14 44.29 -2.70 15.20
N PRO A 15 45.18 -1.95 14.53
CA PRO A 15 45.84 -0.81 15.16
C PRO A 15 44.84 0.36 15.20
N GLY A 16 44.42 0.78 16.39
CA GLY A 16 43.69 2.04 16.56
C GLY A 16 42.31 1.99 17.24
N VAL A 17 41.96 0.93 17.97
CA VAL A 17 40.77 0.94 18.85
C VAL A 17 41.23 0.62 20.27
N GLU A 18 41.40 1.64 21.11
CA GLU A 18 41.44 1.43 22.56
C GLU A 18 40.15 0.71 22.96
N GLY A 19 40.27 -0.47 23.58
CA GLY A 19 39.12 -1.31 23.89
C GLY A 19 38.12 -0.59 24.78
N PHE A 20 36.85 -0.55 24.37
CA PHE A 20 35.76 -0.21 25.27
C PHE A 20 35.65 -1.32 26.31
N SER A 21 36.13 -1.03 27.52
CA SER A 21 35.98 -1.88 28.68
C SER A 21 34.84 -1.33 29.53
N LEU A 22 33.82 -2.15 29.81
CA LEU A 22 33.02 -1.93 31.02
C LEU A 22 34.01 -1.92 32.19
N ALA A 23 34.02 -0.86 32.99
CA ALA A 23 34.93 -0.75 34.12
C ALA A 23 34.76 -1.98 35.02
N GLU A 24 35.86 -2.64 35.37
CA GLU A 24 35.84 -3.75 36.33
C GLU A 24 35.19 -3.27 37.62
N THR A 25 34.07 -3.89 37.97
CA THR A 25 33.12 -3.37 38.96
C THR A 25 33.50 -3.83 40.38
N LYS A 26 34.77 -3.65 40.77
CA LYS A 26 35.17 -3.72 42.18
C LYS A 26 35.46 -2.29 42.64
N MET A 27 34.65 -1.78 43.58
CA MET A 27 34.98 -0.49 44.21
C MET A 27 36.30 -0.66 44.96
N PRO A 28 37.31 0.19 44.68
CA PRO A 28 38.64 0.02 45.25
C PRO A 28 38.76 0.48 46.72
N ILE A 29 37.69 1.04 47.32
CA ILE A 29 37.69 1.64 48.67
C ILE A 29 36.35 1.34 49.36
N ASP A 30 36.38 1.15 50.68
CA ASP A 30 35.18 1.01 51.52
C ASP A 30 34.43 2.35 51.66
N PHE A 31 33.11 2.36 51.48
CA PHE A 31 32.31 3.60 51.39
C PHE A 31 31.99 4.13 52.80
N THR A 32 33.00 4.65 53.50
CA THR A 32 32.85 5.22 54.85
C THR A 32 32.80 6.76 54.78
N PRO A 33 31.74 7.43 55.28
CA PRO A 33 31.60 8.90 55.21
C PRO A 33 32.61 9.67 56.07
N GLY A 34 33.32 10.65 55.48
CA GLY A 34 34.34 11.49 56.14
C GLY A 34 33.83 12.73 56.93
N GLY A 35 34.76 13.58 57.37
CA GLY A 35 34.57 14.64 58.35
C GLY A 35 34.27 16.06 57.82
N ILE A 36 33.02 16.38 57.39
CA ILE A 36 32.63 17.73 56.86
C ILE A 36 33.16 18.94 57.67
N LYS A 37 33.31 18.84 58.99
CA LYS A 37 33.76 19.95 59.86
C LYS A 37 35.19 20.44 59.56
N ALA A 38 36.06 19.61 58.98
CA ALA A 38 37.44 20.00 58.65
C ALA A 38 37.55 21.01 57.49
N VAL A 39 36.47 21.19 56.71
CA VAL A 39 36.44 21.99 55.46
C VAL A 39 35.79 23.38 55.66
N LYS A 40 35.34 23.72 56.88
CA LYS A 40 34.33 24.79 57.13
C LYS A 40 34.84 26.21 57.50
N SER A 41 36.08 26.62 57.28
CA SER A 41 36.53 27.97 57.70
C SER A 41 36.45 29.04 56.59
N GLU A 42 35.63 30.07 56.90
CA GLU A 42 35.35 31.36 56.23
C GLU A 42 34.20 31.42 55.20
N ASN A 43 33.17 32.20 55.57
CA ASN A 43 31.91 32.58 54.86
C ASN A 43 30.67 31.66 55.00
N ARG A 44 29.83 32.00 56.00
CA ARG A 44 28.48 31.44 56.27
C ARG A 44 27.39 32.09 55.38
N ARG A 45 26.65 31.28 54.61
CA ARG A 45 25.17 31.32 54.40
C ARG A 45 24.72 30.11 53.54
N ASN A 46 23.86 29.24 54.09
CA ASN A 46 23.22 28.04 53.49
C ASN A 46 24.11 26.92 52.87
N ASP A 47 25.08 26.48 53.68
CA ASP A 47 25.51 25.11 54.05
C ASP A 47 25.30 23.87 53.12
N SER A 48 25.59 23.98 51.82
CA SER A 48 26.05 22.83 51.01
C SER A 48 26.95 23.23 49.83
N LEU A 49 27.00 24.51 49.42
CA LEU A 49 27.79 25.00 48.28
C LEU A 49 29.16 25.54 48.73
N TYR A 50 30.23 25.04 48.11
CA TYR A 50 31.63 25.37 48.39
C TYR A 50 32.36 25.74 47.10
N TRP A 51 33.34 26.63 47.18
CA TRP A 51 34.22 26.96 46.06
C TRP A 51 35.54 26.21 46.23
N ILE A 52 35.82 25.29 45.33
CA ILE A 52 36.92 24.33 45.48
C ILE A 52 37.79 24.38 44.24
N ASP A 53 39.09 24.26 44.45
CA ASP A 53 40.08 24.09 43.38
C ASP A 53 39.82 22.76 42.62
N PRO A 54 39.62 22.80 41.28
CA PRO A 54 39.40 21.61 40.47
C PRO A 54 40.47 20.51 40.61
N GLN A 55 41.69 20.84 41.05
CA GLN A 55 42.77 19.87 41.29
C GLN A 55 42.56 19.07 42.58
N LYS A 56 41.84 19.61 43.58
CA LYS A 56 41.58 18.94 44.86
C LYS A 56 40.45 17.89 44.80
N ILE A 57 39.72 17.83 43.70
CA ILE A 57 38.61 16.89 43.49
C ILE A 57 39.15 15.58 42.90
N THR A 58 38.97 14.45 43.57
CA THR A 58 39.49 13.16 43.11
C THR A 58 38.41 12.36 42.39
N VAL A 59 38.64 11.98 41.14
CA VAL A 59 37.74 11.11 40.37
C VAL A 59 38.10 9.66 40.62
N ILE A 60 37.19 8.91 41.25
CA ILE A 60 37.38 7.48 41.52
C ILE A 60 36.64 6.65 40.44
N PRO A 61 37.33 5.74 39.72
CA PRO A 61 36.68 4.84 38.78
C PRO A 61 35.57 4.02 39.46
N GLY A 62 34.39 3.98 38.85
CA GLY A 62 33.25 3.20 39.34
C GLY A 62 32.28 3.96 40.25
N VAL A 63 32.60 5.18 40.68
CA VAL A 63 31.64 6.03 41.41
C VAL A 63 30.62 6.64 40.47
N ASN A 64 31.04 7.14 39.31
CA ASN A 64 30.13 7.61 38.26
C ASN A 64 29.86 6.50 37.24
N LEU A 65 28.59 6.23 36.97
CA LEU A 65 28.15 5.15 36.07
C LEU A 65 28.30 5.48 34.58
N ARG A 66 28.61 6.73 34.22
CA ARG A 66 28.74 7.15 32.83
C ARG A 66 29.92 6.47 32.14
N SER A 67 29.65 5.69 31.10
CA SER A 67 30.68 5.10 30.24
C SER A 67 31.55 6.16 29.55
N LYS A 68 32.85 5.86 29.42
CA LYS A 68 33.79 6.66 28.62
C LYS A 68 33.68 6.27 27.15
N GLY A 69 33.65 7.25 26.26
CA GLY A 69 33.56 7.00 24.82
C GLY A 69 33.50 8.27 23.97
N PRO A 70 33.53 8.13 22.63
CA PRO A 70 33.69 9.24 21.69
C PRO A 70 32.65 10.36 21.87
N LYS A 71 31.40 10.01 22.21
CA LYS A 71 30.33 10.98 22.46
C LYS A 71 30.60 11.83 23.71
N ARG A 72 31.12 11.22 24.79
CA ARG A 72 31.52 11.93 26.02
C ARG A 72 32.71 12.85 25.75
N ASP A 73 33.72 12.37 25.03
CA ASP A 73 34.96 13.12 24.80
C ASP A 73 34.73 14.35 23.91
N ALA A 74 33.90 14.20 22.87
CA ALA A 74 33.44 15.33 22.06
C ALA A 74 32.69 16.38 22.90
N ARG A 75 31.92 15.95 23.92
CA ARG A 75 31.23 16.85 24.84
C ARG A 75 32.18 17.56 25.80
N VAL A 76 33.16 16.83 26.38
CA VAL A 76 34.21 17.43 27.21
C VAL A 76 34.93 18.52 26.43
N ARG A 77 35.27 18.26 25.17
CA ARG A 77 35.88 19.24 24.26
C ARG A 77 34.99 20.49 24.08
N LYS A 78 33.71 20.29 23.74
CA LYS A 78 32.75 21.40 23.57
C LYS A 78 32.58 22.24 24.84
N LEU A 79 32.53 21.60 26.01
CA LEU A 79 32.44 22.29 27.29
C LEU A 79 33.73 23.03 27.64
N ALA A 80 34.90 22.47 27.32
CA ALA A 80 36.18 23.14 27.54
C ALA A 80 36.28 24.41 26.68
N ASP A 81 35.87 24.34 25.41
CA ASP A 81 35.83 25.50 24.52
C ASP A 81 34.85 26.58 25.01
N ASP A 82 33.68 26.19 25.52
CA ASP A 82 32.72 27.12 26.14
C ASP A 82 33.27 27.76 27.43
N MET A 83 33.91 26.96 28.29
CA MET A 83 34.51 27.43 29.55
C MET A 83 35.68 28.41 29.33
N LYS A 84 36.41 28.30 28.22
CA LYS A 84 37.42 29.30 27.84
C LYS A 84 36.81 30.65 27.46
N LEU A 85 35.63 30.64 26.84
CA LEU A 85 34.96 31.85 26.37
C LEU A 85 34.16 32.53 27.49
N ASN A 86 33.44 31.73 28.28
CA ASN A 86 32.40 32.20 29.19
C ASN A 86 32.69 31.89 30.68
N GLY A 87 33.78 31.18 30.98
CA GLY A 87 34.10 30.72 32.33
C GLY A 87 33.21 29.55 32.80
N PHE A 88 33.37 29.16 34.07
CA PHE A 88 32.54 28.10 34.65
C PHE A 88 31.14 28.63 35.01
N ARG A 89 30.11 28.00 34.48
CA ARG A 89 28.71 28.32 34.77
C ARG A 89 28.32 28.02 36.22
N HIS A 90 28.02 29.07 36.99
CA HIS A 90 27.70 28.95 38.42
C HIS A 90 26.35 28.31 38.73
N ASP A 91 25.41 28.32 37.77
CA ASP A 91 24.09 27.71 37.87
C ASP A 91 24.12 26.17 37.77
N CYS A 92 25.28 25.59 37.47
CA CYS A 92 25.48 24.15 37.32
C CYS A 92 26.65 23.63 38.19
N PRO A 93 26.55 23.66 39.54
CA PRO A 93 27.60 23.18 40.43
C PRO A 93 27.87 21.66 40.27
N ILE A 94 29.03 21.22 40.73
CA ILE A 94 29.41 19.80 40.77
C ILE A 94 28.95 19.19 42.09
N ASN A 95 28.23 18.07 42.07
CA ASN A 95 27.83 17.40 43.31
C ASN A 95 28.90 16.38 43.72
N CYS A 96 29.42 16.54 44.92
CA CYS A 96 30.50 15.73 45.48
C CYS A 96 30.08 15.07 46.80
N ILE A 97 30.70 13.93 47.09
CA ILE A 97 30.64 13.25 48.39
C ILE A 97 32.04 13.21 48.99
N VAL A 98 32.14 13.24 50.32
CA VAL A 98 33.41 13.13 51.03
C VAL A 98 33.59 11.69 51.52
N LEU A 99 34.64 11.03 51.04
CA LEU A 99 34.98 9.65 51.40
C LEU A 99 36.30 9.61 52.18
N ASP A 100 36.38 8.78 53.21
CA ASP A 100 37.64 8.49 53.91
C ASP A 100 38.47 7.50 53.07
N ASN A 101 39.75 7.82 52.86
CA ASN A 101 40.69 6.97 52.12
C ASN A 101 41.32 5.85 52.98
N GLY A 102 40.96 5.75 54.26
CA GLY A 102 41.50 4.78 55.21
C GLY A 102 42.94 5.10 55.68
N LYS A 103 43.49 6.24 55.27
CA LYS A 103 44.81 6.76 55.63
C LYS A 103 44.73 8.10 56.39
N GLY A 104 43.53 8.54 56.77
CA GLY A 104 43.31 9.74 57.56
C GLY A 104 43.17 11.04 56.74
N GLU A 105 42.97 10.95 55.43
CA GLU A 105 42.67 12.11 54.57
C GLU A 105 41.28 11.99 53.93
N ASP A 106 40.50 13.05 54.00
CA ASP A 106 39.17 13.14 53.40
C ASP A 106 39.28 13.46 51.90
N LEU A 107 38.74 12.59 51.04
CA LEU A 107 38.70 12.78 49.58
C LEU A 107 37.36 13.37 49.13
N ILE A 108 37.41 14.42 48.32
CA ILE A 108 36.23 14.99 47.65
C ILE A 108 36.03 14.28 46.32
N VAL A 109 34.96 13.51 46.20
CA VAL A 109 34.69 12.65 45.03
C VAL A 109 33.42 13.11 44.32
N PRO A 110 33.47 13.44 43.02
CA PRO A 110 32.29 13.86 42.27
C PRO A 110 31.43 12.64 41.94
N TYR A 111 30.14 12.71 42.26
CA TYR A 111 29.17 11.72 41.82
C TYR A 111 28.24 12.25 40.72
N ASN A 112 28.11 13.58 40.57
CA ASN A 112 27.44 14.21 39.44
C ASN A 112 28.24 15.43 38.99
N GLY A 113 28.50 15.56 37.69
CA GLY A 113 29.27 16.67 37.11
C GLY A 113 30.71 16.36 36.71
N GLU A 114 31.13 15.09 36.68
CA GLU A 114 32.49 14.70 36.26
C GLU A 114 32.87 15.21 34.86
N THR A 115 31.94 15.19 33.89
CA THR A 115 32.20 15.75 32.55
C THR A 115 32.53 17.24 32.58
N ARG A 116 31.95 17.99 33.53
CA ARG A 116 32.29 19.41 33.75
C ARG A 116 33.65 19.55 34.40
N LEU A 117 33.99 18.69 35.37
CA LEU A 117 35.31 18.68 35.99
C LEU A 117 36.42 18.41 34.97
N ASP A 118 36.24 17.41 34.11
CA ASP A 118 37.18 17.08 33.04
C ASP A 118 37.31 18.22 32.03
N ALA A 119 36.21 18.89 31.70
CA ALA A 119 36.21 20.05 30.81
C ALA A 119 36.98 21.24 31.42
N VAL A 120 36.82 21.51 32.72
CA VAL A 120 37.60 22.55 33.42
C VAL A 120 39.09 22.21 33.42
N ARG A 121 39.44 20.94 33.66
CA ARG A 121 40.84 20.49 33.61
C ARG A 121 41.44 20.65 32.23
N LEU A 122 40.70 20.29 31.19
CA LEU A 122 41.11 20.48 29.80
C LEU A 122 41.24 21.97 29.46
N ALA A 123 40.28 22.81 29.86
CA ALA A 123 40.32 24.25 29.63
C ALA A 123 41.50 24.92 30.36
N ASN A 124 41.79 24.53 31.61
CA ASN A 124 42.93 25.03 32.38
C ASN A 124 44.27 24.59 31.79
N ALA A 125 44.37 23.33 31.33
CA ALA A 125 45.55 22.86 30.59
C ALA A 125 45.79 23.66 29.29
N GLU A 126 44.73 24.23 28.74
CA GLU A 126 44.75 25.06 27.52
C GLU A 126 44.70 26.58 27.81
N GLY A 127 44.90 27.00 29.06
CA GLY A 127 45.13 28.39 29.46
C GLY A 127 43.94 29.18 30.02
N ALA A 128 42.84 28.53 30.42
CA ALA A 128 41.63 29.22 30.91
C ALA A 128 41.72 29.81 32.35
N ASN A 129 42.72 29.41 33.16
CA ASN A 129 42.97 29.89 34.53
C ASN A 129 41.72 29.96 35.43
N ILE A 130 40.93 28.88 35.50
CA ILE A 130 39.77 28.75 36.39
C ILE A 130 40.25 28.16 37.73
N ASP A 131 40.44 29.02 38.73
CA ASP A 131 41.02 28.64 40.03
C ASP A 131 40.03 27.98 41.00
N GLN A 132 38.74 28.31 40.91
CA GLN A 132 37.71 27.80 41.81
C GLN A 132 36.41 27.48 41.07
N ILE A 133 35.79 26.35 41.43
CA ILE A 133 34.49 25.93 40.90
C ILE A 133 33.49 25.68 42.02
N PRO A 134 32.19 25.94 41.78
CA PRO A 134 31.14 25.69 42.76
C PRO A 134 30.84 24.19 42.88
N VAL A 135 30.93 23.67 44.10
CA VAL A 135 30.75 22.27 44.49
C VAL A 135 29.66 22.16 45.55
N LEU A 136 28.65 21.34 45.32
CA LEU A 136 27.64 20.97 46.30
C LEU A 136 28.05 19.69 47.02
N MET A 137 28.20 19.75 48.35
CA MET A 137 28.52 18.59 49.17
C MET A 137 27.25 17.83 49.56
N ALA A 138 27.24 16.52 49.30
CA ALA A 138 26.21 15.62 49.79
C ALA A 138 26.23 15.49 51.32
N PRO A 139 25.06 15.26 51.96
CA PRO A 139 25.00 15.01 53.39
C PRO A 139 25.69 13.69 53.76
N LYS A 140 26.23 13.59 54.99
CA LYS A 140 26.93 12.38 55.49
C LYS A 140 26.07 11.12 55.52
N THR A 141 24.74 11.28 55.50
CA THR A 141 23.77 10.19 55.53
C THR A 141 23.53 9.56 54.17
N MET A 142 24.09 10.13 53.09
CA MET A 142 23.89 9.64 51.73
C MET A 142 24.63 8.31 51.55
N SER A 143 23.88 7.23 51.34
CA SER A 143 24.42 5.91 51.04
C SER A 143 24.88 5.83 49.57
N LEU A 144 25.65 4.81 49.23
CA LEU A 144 26.00 4.54 47.83
C LEU A 144 24.77 4.26 46.95
N ASP A 145 23.72 3.68 47.53
CA ASP A 145 22.46 3.46 46.82
C ASP A 145 21.79 4.79 46.47
N ASP A 146 21.85 5.76 47.37
CA ASP A 146 21.36 7.12 47.12
C ASP A 146 22.19 7.82 46.05
N VAL A 147 23.51 7.55 45.98
CA VAL A 147 24.38 8.05 44.91
C VAL A 147 23.98 7.47 43.55
N ILE A 148 23.75 6.16 43.46
CA ILE A 148 23.31 5.51 42.22
C ILE A 148 21.93 6.05 41.80
N LYS A 149 20.98 6.16 42.73
CA LYS A 149 19.65 6.74 42.49
C LYS A 149 19.75 8.17 41.99
N ALA A 150 20.56 9.02 42.64
CA ALA A 150 20.76 10.41 42.27
C ALA A 150 21.41 10.55 40.89
N GLN A 151 22.33 9.67 40.51
CA GLN A 151 22.96 9.70 39.19
C GLN A 151 21.98 9.36 38.06
N ILE A 152 21.10 8.39 38.27
CA ILE A 152 20.09 8.01 37.29
C ILE A 152 18.95 9.06 37.23
N LYS A 153 18.53 9.61 38.37
CA LYS A 153 17.42 10.58 38.46
C LYS A 153 17.80 12.02 38.09
N CYS A 154 18.92 12.53 38.60
CA CYS A 154 19.25 13.96 38.54
C CYS A 154 20.13 14.32 37.33
N ASN A 155 19.83 13.77 36.14
CA ASN A 155 20.62 13.94 34.92
C ASN A 155 19.85 14.62 33.78
N ASP A 156 19.15 15.71 34.10
CA ASP A 156 18.26 16.43 33.15
C ASP A 156 18.99 17.00 31.92
N GLY A 157 20.31 17.23 32.01
CA GLY A 157 21.09 17.79 30.90
C GLY A 157 21.36 16.79 29.76
N GLU A 158 21.71 15.54 30.07
CA GLU A 158 21.84 14.47 29.09
C GLU A 158 21.58 13.14 29.81
N PRO A 159 20.43 12.50 29.57
CA PRO A 159 20.09 11.23 30.21
C PRO A 159 21.17 10.18 30.01
N PHE A 160 21.32 9.28 30.98
CA PHE A 160 22.19 8.14 30.84
C PHE A 160 21.80 7.26 29.65
N SER A 161 22.80 6.65 29.01
CA SER A 161 22.53 5.67 27.98
C SER A 161 21.84 4.45 28.61
N MET A 162 21.18 3.64 27.77
CA MET A 162 20.57 2.41 28.24
C MET A 162 21.62 1.43 28.84
N LEU A 163 22.88 1.51 28.41
CA LEU A 163 23.99 0.74 28.97
C LEU A 163 24.40 1.25 30.37
N ASP A 164 24.51 2.57 30.54
CA ASP A 164 24.88 3.16 31.84
C ASP A 164 23.78 2.89 32.88
N THR A 165 22.51 2.99 32.46
CA THR A 165 21.35 2.67 33.29
C THR A 165 21.31 1.18 33.64
N ALA A 166 21.65 0.30 32.69
CA ALA A 166 21.74 -1.14 32.92
C ALA A 166 22.80 -1.49 33.97
N GLN A 167 23.94 -0.80 33.96
CA GLN A 167 24.98 -0.99 34.97
C GLN A 167 24.52 -0.55 36.37
N GLY A 168 23.83 0.59 36.47
CA GLY A 168 23.26 1.05 37.75
C GLY A 168 22.20 0.10 38.30
N VAL A 169 21.33 -0.43 37.44
CA VAL A 169 20.31 -1.42 37.81
C VAL A 169 20.95 -2.74 38.26
N LYS A 170 22.02 -3.21 37.60
CA LYS A 170 22.78 -4.39 38.01
C LYS A 170 23.35 -4.24 39.42
N LEU A 171 23.94 -3.07 39.73
CA LEU A 171 24.49 -2.76 41.04
C LEU A 171 23.44 -2.71 42.15
N MET A 172 22.23 -2.25 41.85
CA MET A 172 21.10 -2.31 42.80
C MET A 172 20.65 -3.76 43.02
N TYR A 173 20.58 -4.56 41.96
CA TYR A 173 20.20 -5.97 42.06
C TYR A 173 21.19 -6.78 42.91
N GLU A 174 22.50 -6.56 42.72
CA GLU A 174 23.56 -7.20 43.53
C GLU A 174 23.51 -6.80 45.02
N ARG A 175 22.93 -5.63 45.33
CA ARG A 175 22.75 -5.12 46.70
C ARG A 175 21.41 -5.48 47.34
N GLY A 176 20.60 -6.30 46.67
CA GLY A 176 19.37 -6.88 47.23
C GLY A 176 18.07 -6.13 46.90
N PHE A 177 18.09 -5.14 46.00
CA PHE A 177 16.86 -4.51 45.51
C PHE A 177 16.11 -5.44 44.56
N SER A 178 14.78 -5.55 44.72
CA SER A 178 13.97 -6.33 43.79
C SER A 178 13.68 -5.57 42.49
N ILE A 179 13.32 -6.30 41.42
CA ILE A 179 12.90 -5.70 40.14
C ILE A 179 11.71 -4.75 40.33
N GLN A 180 10.82 -5.03 41.29
CA GLN A 180 9.65 -4.21 41.60
C GLN A 180 10.06 -2.90 42.28
N ASP A 181 10.97 -2.95 43.25
CA ASP A 181 11.47 -1.77 43.95
C ASP A 181 12.17 -0.80 42.98
N VAL A 182 13.00 -1.34 42.09
CA VAL A 182 13.70 -0.57 41.05
C VAL A 182 12.71 0.06 40.07
N ALA A 183 11.69 -0.70 39.65
CA ALA A 183 10.66 -0.21 38.74
C ALA A 183 9.86 0.95 39.35
N GLN A 184 9.49 0.84 40.63
CA GLN A 184 8.79 1.89 41.38
C GLN A 184 9.69 3.12 41.59
N GLU A 185 10.95 2.92 41.98
CA GLU A 185 11.91 3.98 42.27
C GLU A 185 12.20 4.86 41.03
N PHE A 186 12.28 4.25 39.84
CA PHE A 186 12.55 4.93 38.57
C PHE A 186 11.31 5.21 37.72
N SER A 187 10.11 4.94 38.24
CA SER A 187 8.85 5.12 37.50
C SER A 187 8.86 4.46 36.10
N CYS A 188 9.40 3.24 36.02
CA CYS A 188 9.46 2.46 34.78
C CYS A 188 8.77 1.10 34.92
N THR A 189 8.57 0.38 33.82
CA THR A 189 7.91 -0.93 33.85
C THR A 189 8.87 -2.01 34.34
N THR A 190 8.36 -3.04 35.02
CA THR A 190 9.16 -4.22 35.42
C THR A 190 9.84 -4.89 34.21
N GLN A 191 9.17 -4.89 33.05
CA GLN A 191 9.72 -5.35 31.78
C GLN A 191 10.92 -4.51 31.31
N HIS A 192 10.92 -3.20 31.57
CA HIS A 192 12.04 -2.33 31.24
C HIS A 192 13.25 -2.65 32.13
N VAL A 193 13.05 -2.83 33.43
CA VAL A 193 14.11 -3.23 34.37
C VAL A 193 14.70 -4.60 33.99
N ASP A 194 13.86 -5.57 33.63
CA ASP A 194 14.30 -6.89 33.17
C ASP A 194 15.14 -6.79 31.87
N ASN A 195 14.74 -5.94 30.92
CA ASN A 195 15.54 -5.66 29.72
C ASN A 195 16.90 -5.03 30.02
N LEU A 196 16.98 -4.15 31.03
CA LEU A 196 18.23 -3.55 31.47
C LEU A 196 19.16 -4.60 32.10
N LEU A 197 18.64 -5.55 32.88
CA LEU A 197 19.43 -6.66 33.44
C LEU A 197 19.96 -7.60 32.35
N VAL A 198 19.15 -7.92 31.33
CA VAL A 198 19.60 -8.70 30.15
C VAL A 198 20.73 -7.97 29.43
N LEU A 199 20.66 -6.65 29.34
CA LEU A 199 21.70 -5.86 28.69
C LEU A 199 22.98 -5.78 29.55
N ALA A 200 22.85 -5.69 30.87
CA ALA A 200 23.98 -5.64 31.81
C ALA A 200 24.79 -6.96 31.85
N THR A 201 24.19 -8.06 31.41
CA THR A 201 24.80 -9.39 31.31
C THR A 201 25.21 -9.75 29.87
N ALA A 202 25.05 -8.82 28.92
CA ALA A 202 25.37 -9.07 27.52
C ALA A 202 26.89 -9.24 27.28
N PRO A 203 27.30 -10.06 26.29
CA PRO A 203 28.70 -10.18 25.89
C PRO A 203 29.32 -8.84 25.49
N LYS A 204 30.63 -8.66 25.77
CA LYS A 204 31.39 -7.45 25.43
C LYS A 204 31.25 -7.05 23.96
N SER A 205 31.14 -8.02 23.05
CA SER A 205 30.92 -7.79 21.62
C SER A 205 29.63 -7.00 21.33
N ILE A 206 28.52 -7.35 21.99
CA ILE A 206 27.23 -6.65 21.85
C ILE A 206 27.30 -5.26 22.49
N VAL A 207 27.91 -5.16 23.67
CA VAL A 207 28.10 -3.88 24.36
C VAL A 207 28.91 -2.90 23.49
N ASN A 208 29.98 -3.38 22.85
CA ASN A 208 30.80 -2.57 21.95
C ASN A 208 30.02 -2.13 20.70
N MET A 209 29.22 -3.02 20.10
CA MET A 209 28.36 -2.68 18.96
C MET A 209 27.32 -1.60 19.31
N ILE A 210 26.79 -1.62 20.53
CA ILE A 210 25.85 -0.59 21.01
C ILE A 210 26.58 0.72 21.30
N ALA A 211 27.75 0.66 21.94
CA ALA A 211 28.57 1.84 22.26
C ALA A 211 29.02 2.58 20.99
N SER A 212 29.35 1.84 19.92
CA SER A 212 29.68 2.39 18.59
C SER A 212 28.46 2.81 17.75
N ASP A 213 27.23 2.78 18.30
CA ASP A 213 25.98 3.15 17.62
C ASP A 213 25.66 2.28 16.37
N GLN A 214 26.24 1.08 16.30
CA GLN A 214 26.04 0.14 15.20
C GLN A 214 24.76 -0.67 15.37
N VAL A 215 24.33 -0.90 16.61
CA VAL A 215 23.13 -1.67 16.99
C VAL A 215 22.34 -0.91 18.05
N SER A 216 21.00 -0.87 17.95
CA SER A 216 20.20 -0.26 19.01
C SER A 216 20.10 -1.18 20.24
N PRO A 217 20.10 -0.65 21.48
CA PRO A 217 19.94 -1.44 22.69
C PRO A 217 18.71 -2.34 22.69
N THR A 218 17.56 -1.82 22.25
CA THR A 218 16.30 -2.57 22.17
C THR A 218 16.39 -3.74 21.20
N TYR A 219 17.07 -3.57 20.05
CA TYR A 219 17.24 -4.64 19.08
C TYR A 219 18.20 -5.71 19.61
N ALA A 220 19.30 -5.31 20.27
CA ALA A 220 20.21 -6.23 20.92
C ALA A 220 19.51 -7.10 21.98
N VAL A 221 18.68 -6.49 22.84
CA VAL A 221 17.88 -7.23 23.84
C VAL A 221 16.94 -8.24 23.17
N SER A 222 16.26 -7.85 22.08
CA SER A 222 15.38 -8.77 21.35
C SER A 222 16.12 -9.99 20.79
N MET A 223 17.32 -9.78 20.26
CA MET A 223 18.16 -10.87 19.73
C MET A 223 18.68 -11.78 20.85
N ILE A 224 19.11 -11.22 21.98
CA ILE A 224 19.58 -12.00 23.14
C ILE A 224 18.44 -12.88 23.68
N ARG A 225 17.22 -12.35 23.80
CA ARG A 225 16.07 -13.15 24.26
C ARG A 225 15.68 -14.26 23.29
N GLN A 226 15.77 -14.01 21.98
CA GLN A 226 15.35 -14.98 20.96
C GLN A 226 16.35 -16.12 20.76
N HIS A 227 17.65 -15.83 20.81
CA HIS A 227 18.69 -16.76 20.38
C HIS A 227 19.72 -17.11 21.45
N GLY A 228 19.68 -16.43 22.61
CA GLY A 228 20.71 -16.49 23.64
C GLY A 228 21.91 -15.56 23.32
N PRO A 229 22.74 -15.23 24.33
CA PRO A 229 23.76 -14.17 24.22
C PRO A 229 24.85 -14.44 23.19
N GLU A 230 25.41 -15.66 23.17
CA GLU A 230 26.50 -16.05 22.27
C GLU A 230 26.07 -16.12 20.79
N ARG A 231 24.87 -16.66 20.55
CA ARG A 231 24.33 -16.75 19.18
C ARG A 231 23.90 -15.37 18.67
N ALA A 232 23.28 -14.56 19.52
CA ALA A 232 22.92 -13.18 19.18
C ALA A 232 24.16 -12.36 18.78
N ALA A 233 25.29 -12.52 19.50
CA ALA A 233 26.53 -11.84 19.16
C ALA A 233 27.03 -12.20 17.76
N ARG A 234 27.05 -13.50 17.42
CA ARG A 234 27.48 -13.97 16.09
C ARG A 234 26.56 -13.49 14.96
N GLU A 235 25.25 -13.53 15.16
CA GLU A 235 24.29 -13.09 14.15
C GLU A 235 24.32 -11.58 13.92
N LEU A 236 24.48 -10.79 14.99
CA LEU A 236 24.65 -9.34 14.88
C LEU A 236 25.97 -8.98 14.18
N LEU A 237 27.07 -9.68 14.47
CA LEU A 237 28.34 -9.51 13.78
C LEU A 237 28.23 -9.83 12.29
N ALA A 238 27.62 -10.96 11.93
CA ALA A 238 27.42 -11.33 10.53
C ALA A 238 26.53 -10.32 9.79
N ALA A 239 25.46 -9.84 10.44
CA ALA A 239 24.61 -8.80 9.89
C ALA A 239 25.36 -7.46 9.73
N LEU A 240 26.27 -7.12 10.65
CA LEU A 240 27.10 -5.92 10.59
C LEU A 240 28.03 -5.97 9.38
N MET A 241 28.72 -7.09 9.18
CA MET A 241 29.63 -7.29 8.05
C MET A 241 28.89 -7.09 6.71
N GLN A 242 27.70 -7.69 6.57
CA GLN A 242 26.86 -7.50 5.38
C GLN A 242 26.33 -6.08 5.21
N ALA A 243 26.10 -5.36 6.31
CA ALA A 243 25.65 -3.98 6.29
C ALA A 243 26.78 -3.03 5.86
N ILE A 244 28.00 -3.24 6.36
CA ILE A 244 29.20 -2.50 5.99
C ILE A 244 29.52 -2.69 4.50
N ASP A 245 29.42 -3.92 3.99
CA ASP A 245 29.59 -4.22 2.55
C ASP A 245 28.59 -3.45 1.67
N LYS A 246 27.43 -3.09 2.23
CA LYS A 246 26.37 -2.30 1.58
C LYS A 246 26.45 -0.80 1.93
N GLY A 247 27.55 -0.34 2.53
CA GLY A 247 27.79 1.06 2.89
C GLY A 247 26.96 1.58 4.08
N LYS A 248 26.37 0.69 4.89
CA LYS A 248 25.59 1.08 6.07
C LYS A 248 26.46 1.06 7.33
N THR A 249 26.29 2.08 8.16
CA THR A 249 26.97 2.21 9.46
C THR A 249 26.16 1.61 10.64
N ARG A 250 24.87 1.34 10.45
CA ARG A 250 23.95 0.87 11.49
C ARG A 250 22.99 -0.21 11.00
N ILE A 251 22.78 -1.25 11.81
CA ILE A 251 21.89 -2.38 11.53
C ILE A 251 20.46 -2.09 12.04
N LYS A 252 19.47 -2.47 11.25
CA LYS A 252 18.04 -2.45 11.64
C LYS A 252 17.47 -3.89 11.63
N PRO A 253 16.36 -4.17 12.33
CA PRO A 253 15.76 -5.52 12.36
C PRO A 253 15.47 -6.13 10.98
N LYS A 254 15.15 -5.30 9.98
CA LYS A 254 14.91 -5.73 8.60
C LYS A 254 16.14 -6.23 7.84
N ASP A 255 17.33 -5.88 8.33
CA ASP A 255 18.62 -6.24 7.73
C ASP A 255 19.17 -7.56 8.32
N ALA A 256 18.41 -8.22 9.22
CA ALA A 256 18.74 -9.55 9.72
C ALA A 256 18.79 -10.58 8.58
N PRO A 257 19.73 -11.54 8.59
CA PRO A 257 19.90 -12.53 7.53
C PRO A 257 18.61 -13.29 7.17
N GLU A 258 17.81 -13.65 8.18
CA GLU A 258 16.55 -14.35 8.00
C GLU A 258 15.48 -13.48 7.31
N ALA A 259 15.41 -12.20 7.68
CA ALA A 259 14.48 -11.24 7.07
C ALA A 259 14.86 -10.96 5.60
N VAL A 260 16.16 -10.86 5.31
CA VAL A 260 16.68 -10.72 3.95
C VAL A 260 16.38 -11.96 3.11
N PHE A 261 16.58 -13.16 3.66
CA PHE A 261 16.26 -14.42 2.98
C PHE A 261 14.76 -14.55 2.67
N ARG A 262 13.88 -14.27 3.64
CA ARG A 262 12.42 -14.27 3.43
C ARG A 262 12.00 -13.24 2.37
N SER A 263 12.61 -12.07 2.36
CA SER A 263 12.37 -11.03 1.35
C SER A 263 12.82 -11.48 -0.05
N ALA A 264 14.00 -12.09 -0.16
CA ALA A 264 14.52 -12.65 -1.40
C ALA A 264 13.63 -13.79 -1.93
N LEU A 265 13.21 -14.71 -1.06
CA LEU A 265 12.25 -15.75 -1.40
C LEU A 265 10.92 -15.16 -1.88
N LYS A 266 10.37 -14.16 -1.18
CA LYS A 266 9.12 -13.49 -1.58
C LYS A 266 9.25 -12.87 -2.98
N LYS A 267 10.39 -12.25 -3.28
CA LYS A 267 10.68 -11.62 -4.59
C LYS A 267 10.87 -12.64 -5.71
N SER A 268 11.48 -13.80 -5.42
CA SER A 268 11.76 -14.85 -6.40
C SER A 268 10.66 -15.91 -6.52
N SER A 269 9.72 -15.95 -5.57
CA SER A 269 8.65 -16.95 -5.49
C SER A 269 7.86 -17.11 -6.78
N SER A 270 7.50 -15.99 -7.41
CA SER A 270 6.75 -15.96 -8.67
C SER A 270 7.49 -16.64 -9.83
N LYS A 271 8.80 -16.40 -9.96
CA LYS A 271 9.63 -16.99 -11.03
C LYS A 271 9.90 -18.47 -10.78
N LEU A 272 10.10 -18.85 -9.52
CA LEU A 272 10.28 -20.25 -9.12
C LEU A 272 9.01 -21.05 -9.38
N PHE A 273 7.85 -20.48 -9.06
CA PHE A 273 6.56 -21.11 -9.31
C PHE A 273 6.26 -21.27 -10.81
N GLU A 274 6.55 -20.23 -11.62
CA GLU A 274 6.42 -20.33 -13.08
C GLU A 274 7.28 -21.46 -13.65
N ARG A 275 8.54 -21.59 -13.19
CA ARG A 275 9.43 -22.68 -13.61
C ARG A 275 8.89 -24.05 -13.20
N ALA A 276 8.39 -24.19 -11.98
CA ALA A 276 7.79 -25.44 -11.51
C ALA A 276 6.58 -25.85 -12.36
N LEU A 277 5.70 -24.90 -12.72
CA LEU A 277 4.57 -25.17 -13.61
C LEU A 277 5.03 -25.61 -15.00
N ARG A 278 6.04 -24.95 -15.59
CA ARG A 278 6.57 -25.35 -16.91
C ARG A 278 7.18 -26.74 -16.90
N ILE A 279 7.89 -27.09 -15.83
CA ILE A 279 8.47 -28.42 -15.66
C ILE A 279 7.35 -29.48 -15.63
N GLN A 280 6.22 -29.19 -14.99
CA GLN A 280 5.05 -30.08 -14.98
C GLN A 280 4.31 -30.19 -16.31
N GLU A 281 4.31 -29.12 -17.11
CA GLU A 281 3.72 -29.13 -18.47
C GLU A 281 4.59 -29.85 -19.51
N ASP A 282 5.86 -30.14 -19.19
CA ASP A 282 6.77 -30.84 -20.10
C ASP A 282 6.39 -32.32 -20.24
N PRO A 283 6.25 -32.87 -21.46
CA PRO A 283 6.00 -34.30 -21.68
C PRO A 283 7.00 -35.22 -20.97
N ALA A 284 8.25 -34.76 -20.75
CA ALA A 284 9.29 -35.50 -20.03
C ALA A 284 9.05 -35.56 -18.51
N TYR A 285 8.13 -34.76 -17.96
CA TYR A 285 7.76 -34.83 -16.53
C TYR A 285 7.26 -36.21 -16.13
N GLY A 286 6.50 -36.85 -17.04
CA GLY A 286 6.01 -38.22 -16.89
C GLY A 286 7.11 -39.28 -16.82
N GLN A 287 8.37 -38.92 -17.13
CA GLN A 287 9.55 -39.80 -17.08
C GLN A 287 10.41 -39.59 -15.82
N LEU A 288 10.11 -38.59 -14.99
CA LEU A 288 10.86 -38.33 -13.74
C LEU A 288 10.62 -39.41 -12.69
N ARG A 289 11.61 -39.64 -11.81
CA ARG A 289 11.48 -40.59 -10.69
C ARG A 289 10.27 -40.27 -9.81
N GLU A 290 9.58 -41.31 -9.37
CA GLU A 290 8.32 -41.21 -8.61
C GLU A 290 8.47 -40.37 -7.33
N GLU A 291 9.63 -40.45 -6.66
CA GLU A 291 9.94 -39.67 -5.45
C GLU A 291 10.09 -38.16 -5.71
N THR A 292 10.61 -37.78 -6.89
CA THR A 292 10.70 -36.37 -7.29
C THR A 292 9.32 -35.83 -7.67
N ARG A 293 8.52 -36.67 -8.35
CA ARG A 293 7.15 -36.36 -8.74
C ARG A 293 6.22 -36.22 -7.53
N SER A 294 6.40 -37.02 -6.49
CA SER A 294 5.58 -36.98 -5.27
C SER A 294 5.90 -35.75 -4.39
N ARG A 295 7.18 -35.38 -4.24
CA ARG A 295 7.58 -34.19 -3.46
C ARG A 295 7.09 -32.89 -4.10
N GLU A 296 7.27 -32.72 -5.41
CA GLU A 296 6.71 -31.57 -6.14
C GLU A 296 5.18 -31.63 -6.23
N GLY A 297 4.63 -32.82 -6.43
CA GLY A 297 3.19 -33.08 -6.43
C GLY A 297 2.50 -32.59 -5.17
N SER A 298 3.07 -32.82 -3.98
CA SER A 298 2.49 -32.42 -2.69
C SER A 298 2.40 -30.89 -2.50
N ILE A 299 3.38 -30.15 -3.02
CA ILE A 299 3.42 -28.69 -2.93
C ILE A 299 2.38 -28.10 -3.89
N VAL A 300 2.30 -28.64 -5.10
CA VAL A 300 1.39 -28.13 -6.13
C VAL A 300 -0.05 -28.58 -5.92
N SER A 301 -0.29 -29.76 -5.33
CA SER A 301 -1.64 -30.26 -4.99
C SER A 301 -2.32 -29.48 -3.87
N SER A 302 -1.55 -28.72 -3.07
CA SER A 302 -2.09 -27.84 -2.02
C SER A 302 -2.71 -26.55 -2.58
N ILE A 303 -2.54 -26.28 -3.88
CA ILE A 303 -2.96 -25.03 -4.52
C ILE A 303 -4.34 -25.21 -5.13
N GLN A 304 -5.25 -24.30 -4.75
CA GLN A 304 -6.58 -24.26 -5.32
C GLN A 304 -6.56 -23.49 -6.64
N HIS A 305 -7.17 -24.06 -7.69
CA HIS A 305 -7.24 -23.44 -9.01
C HIS A 305 -8.60 -22.79 -9.24
N LEU A 306 -8.60 -21.52 -9.66
CA LEU A 306 -9.79 -20.76 -10.03
C LEU A 306 -9.68 -20.29 -11.47
N ILE A 307 -10.65 -20.63 -12.31
CA ILE A 307 -10.68 -20.26 -13.73
C ILE A 307 -11.74 -19.19 -13.94
N ASN A 308 -11.36 -18.07 -14.54
CA ASN A 308 -12.31 -17.00 -14.86
C ASN A 308 -12.88 -17.22 -16.27
N VAL A 309 -14.18 -17.48 -16.34
CA VAL A 309 -14.91 -17.69 -17.59
C VAL A 309 -15.76 -16.46 -17.87
N SER A 310 -15.74 -15.94 -19.11
CA SER A 310 -16.55 -14.78 -19.50
C SER A 310 -17.48 -15.06 -20.69
N GLY A 311 -17.53 -16.32 -21.17
CA GLY A 311 -18.24 -16.72 -22.38
C GLY A 311 -17.57 -16.31 -23.70
N GLY A 312 -16.37 -15.70 -23.64
CA GLY A 312 -15.58 -15.36 -24.82
C GLY A 312 -14.62 -16.48 -25.22
N LYS A 313 -14.07 -16.39 -26.43
CA LYS A 313 -13.12 -17.38 -26.99
C LYS A 313 -11.92 -17.63 -26.06
N ASP A 314 -11.26 -16.57 -25.60
CA ASP A 314 -10.01 -16.69 -24.84
C ASP A 314 -10.26 -17.34 -23.47
N SER A 315 -11.35 -16.94 -22.79
CA SER A 315 -11.74 -17.53 -21.50
C SER A 315 -12.19 -18.99 -21.60
N THR A 316 -12.85 -19.36 -22.70
CA THR A 316 -13.26 -20.74 -22.96
C THR A 316 -12.02 -21.61 -23.21
N ALA A 317 -11.05 -21.15 -24.00
CA ALA A 317 -9.81 -21.89 -24.22
C ALA A 317 -9.02 -22.13 -22.92
N VAL A 318 -9.02 -21.18 -21.97
CA VAL A 318 -8.43 -21.39 -20.64
C VAL A 318 -9.18 -22.45 -19.84
N TYR A 319 -10.51 -22.45 -19.87
CA TYR A 319 -11.33 -23.47 -19.23
C TYR A 319 -11.05 -24.87 -19.80
N LEU A 320 -11.00 -25.01 -21.12
CA LEU A 320 -10.64 -26.27 -21.79
C LEU A 320 -9.23 -26.72 -21.45
N ARG A 321 -8.27 -25.80 -21.41
CA ARG A 321 -6.89 -26.10 -20.98
C ARG A 321 -6.82 -26.55 -19.52
N ALA A 322 -7.66 -25.99 -18.65
CA ALA A 322 -7.75 -26.44 -17.26
C ALA A 322 -8.28 -27.87 -17.16
N ILE A 323 -9.23 -28.26 -18.01
CA ILE A 323 -9.70 -29.65 -18.13
C ILE A 323 -8.57 -30.57 -18.60
N GLU A 324 -7.86 -30.21 -19.67
CA GLU A 324 -6.70 -30.99 -20.16
C GLU A 324 -5.60 -31.16 -19.10
N SER A 325 -5.49 -30.23 -18.15
CA SER A 325 -4.50 -30.33 -17.08
C SER A 325 -4.80 -31.43 -16.06
N GLY A 326 -6.03 -31.96 -16.02
CA GLY A 326 -6.49 -32.98 -15.08
C GLY A 326 -6.54 -32.51 -13.61
N ARG A 327 -6.38 -31.21 -13.35
CA ARG A 327 -6.35 -30.65 -12.00
C ARG A 327 -7.76 -30.32 -11.52
N PRO A 328 -8.09 -30.53 -10.23
CA PRO A 328 -9.34 -30.03 -9.68
C PRO A 328 -9.34 -28.50 -9.70
N PHE A 329 -10.40 -27.91 -10.22
CA PHE A 329 -10.54 -26.46 -10.27
C PHE A 329 -11.99 -26.01 -10.09
N ARG A 330 -12.16 -24.77 -9.66
CA ARG A 330 -13.45 -24.06 -9.66
C ARG A 330 -13.47 -23.08 -10.82
N ALA A 331 -14.63 -22.87 -11.41
CA ALA A 331 -14.82 -21.88 -12.47
C ALA A 331 -15.79 -20.79 -12.01
N VAL A 332 -15.50 -19.54 -12.37
CA VAL A 332 -16.32 -18.38 -11.99
C VAL A 332 -16.65 -17.53 -13.20
N PHE A 333 -17.90 -17.10 -13.29
CA PHE A 333 -18.43 -16.12 -14.22
C PHE A 333 -18.93 -14.90 -13.44
N ALA A 334 -18.56 -13.70 -13.87
CA ALA A 334 -19.05 -12.46 -13.28
C ALA A 334 -20.19 -11.89 -14.14
N ASP A 335 -21.40 -11.98 -13.62
CA ASP A 335 -22.61 -11.41 -14.22
C ASP A 335 -22.62 -9.89 -14.00
N THR A 336 -22.43 -9.13 -15.07
CA THR A 336 -22.49 -7.67 -15.00
C THR A 336 -23.91 -7.15 -15.14
N GLY A 337 -24.88 -7.97 -15.54
CA GLY A 337 -26.24 -7.55 -15.87
C GLY A 337 -26.37 -6.84 -17.21
N ASN A 338 -25.31 -6.77 -18.02
CA ASN A 338 -25.34 -6.14 -19.35
C ASN A 338 -25.00 -7.15 -20.48
N GLU A 339 -24.92 -8.43 -20.16
CA GLU A 339 -24.64 -9.49 -21.12
C GLU A 339 -25.85 -9.83 -22.01
N ASP A 340 -25.58 -10.30 -23.24
CA ASP A 340 -26.63 -10.89 -24.08
C ASP A 340 -27.06 -12.25 -23.54
N ARG A 341 -28.33 -12.63 -23.77
CA ARG A 341 -28.89 -13.92 -23.35
C ARG A 341 -28.02 -15.10 -23.80
N ARG A 342 -27.49 -15.06 -25.02
CA ARG A 342 -26.64 -16.12 -25.60
C ARG A 342 -25.32 -16.30 -24.86
N VAL A 343 -24.84 -15.29 -24.13
CA VAL A 343 -23.64 -15.44 -23.29
C VAL A 343 -23.97 -16.26 -22.05
N TYR A 344 -25.12 -16.02 -21.41
CA TYR A 344 -25.57 -16.82 -20.27
C TYR A 344 -25.80 -18.27 -20.67
N ASP A 345 -26.51 -18.50 -21.77
CA ASP A 345 -26.80 -19.85 -22.26
C ASP A 345 -25.48 -20.59 -22.56
N TYR A 346 -24.54 -19.95 -23.27
CA TYR A 346 -23.24 -20.52 -23.58
C TYR A 346 -22.42 -20.87 -22.33
N VAL A 347 -22.38 -19.98 -21.33
CA VAL A 347 -21.66 -20.25 -20.07
C VAL A 347 -22.33 -21.38 -19.28
N HIS A 348 -23.66 -21.45 -19.27
CA HIS A 348 -24.40 -22.50 -18.59
C HIS A 348 -24.21 -23.88 -19.24
N GLU A 349 -24.16 -23.93 -20.58
CA GLU A 349 -23.98 -25.18 -21.33
C GLU A 349 -22.55 -25.69 -21.33
N LEU A 350 -21.55 -24.81 -21.17
CA LEU A 350 -20.13 -25.18 -21.30
C LEU A 350 -19.71 -26.38 -20.42
N PRO A 351 -20.06 -26.46 -19.11
CA PRO A 351 -19.74 -27.63 -18.29
C PRO A 351 -20.37 -28.92 -18.79
N HIS A 352 -21.59 -28.86 -19.33
CA HIS A 352 -22.30 -30.03 -19.87
C HIS A 352 -21.65 -30.55 -21.15
N LEU A 353 -21.16 -29.65 -22.00
CA LEU A 353 -20.51 -30.00 -23.25
C LEU A 353 -19.09 -30.57 -23.05
N THR A 354 -18.38 -30.13 -22.01
CA THR A 354 -16.98 -30.52 -21.79
C THR A 354 -16.78 -31.55 -20.68
N GLY A 355 -17.81 -31.87 -19.89
CA GLY A 355 -17.69 -32.66 -18.67
C GLY A 355 -16.88 -31.96 -17.56
N GLY A 356 -16.78 -30.62 -17.63
CA GLY A 356 -16.00 -29.83 -16.69
C GLY A 356 -16.80 -29.43 -15.44
N PRO A 357 -16.17 -28.78 -14.45
CA PRO A 357 -16.86 -28.30 -13.25
C PRO A 357 -17.87 -27.20 -13.61
N ALA A 358 -18.96 -27.15 -12.84
CA ALA A 358 -19.98 -26.10 -12.94
C ALA A 358 -19.35 -24.71 -12.78
N ILE A 359 -19.88 -23.74 -13.53
CA ILE A 359 -19.40 -22.36 -13.49
C ILE A 359 -20.26 -21.58 -12.50
N GLU A 360 -19.63 -21.14 -11.42
CA GLU A 360 -20.28 -20.35 -10.38
C GLU A 360 -20.48 -18.92 -10.86
N THR A 361 -21.71 -18.42 -10.75
CA THR A 361 -22.01 -17.03 -11.13
C THR A 361 -21.93 -16.13 -9.91
N VAL A 362 -21.12 -15.08 -9.99
CA VAL A 362 -21.05 -14.00 -9.00
C VAL A 362 -21.70 -12.74 -9.56
N ARG A 363 -22.34 -11.98 -8.69
CA ARG A 363 -23.03 -10.73 -9.04
C ARG A 363 -22.76 -9.67 -8.00
N ALA A 364 -22.51 -8.45 -8.43
CA ALA A 364 -22.39 -7.31 -7.53
C ALA A 364 -23.77 -6.92 -6.96
N ASP A 365 -23.79 -6.38 -5.74
CA ASP A 365 -24.98 -5.83 -5.11
C ASP A 365 -24.68 -4.41 -4.62
N PHE A 366 -25.40 -3.44 -5.16
CA PHE A 366 -25.25 -2.01 -4.85
C PHE A 366 -26.41 -1.48 -3.99
N SER A 367 -27.32 -2.33 -3.51
CA SER A 367 -28.55 -1.92 -2.82
C SER A 367 -28.27 -0.98 -1.64
N GLN A 368 -27.32 -1.36 -0.78
CA GLN A 368 -26.93 -0.55 0.37
C GLN A 368 -26.28 0.78 -0.03
N GLN A 369 -25.45 0.79 -1.07
CA GLN A 369 -24.76 2.00 -1.53
C GLN A 369 -25.73 2.99 -2.18
N LEU A 370 -26.72 2.47 -2.92
CA LEU A 370 -27.80 3.27 -3.48
C LEU A 370 -28.68 3.87 -2.39
N GLU A 371 -29.01 3.11 -1.34
CA GLU A 371 -29.77 3.61 -0.19
C GLU A 371 -29.02 4.73 0.54
N GLN A 372 -27.72 4.54 0.82
CA GLN A 372 -26.88 5.56 1.44
C GLN A 372 -26.77 6.83 0.58
N HIS A 373 -26.60 6.67 -0.73
CA HIS A 373 -26.61 7.79 -1.65
C HIS A 373 -27.96 8.50 -1.63
N ARG A 374 -29.07 7.76 -1.71
CA ARG A 374 -30.43 8.30 -1.65
C ARG A 374 -30.66 9.17 -0.41
N ASP A 375 -30.22 8.73 0.76
CA ASP A 375 -30.32 9.52 1.99
C ASP A 375 -29.51 10.82 1.93
N TYR A 376 -28.30 10.75 1.35
CA TYR A 376 -27.49 11.94 1.09
C TYR A 376 -28.18 12.89 0.10
N LEU A 377 -28.80 12.38 -0.98
CA LEU A 377 -29.53 13.21 -1.96
C LEU A 377 -30.62 14.00 -1.26
N ILE A 378 -31.47 13.32 -0.48
CA ILE A 378 -32.61 13.93 0.22
C ILE A 378 -32.14 15.03 1.20
N LYS A 379 -31.00 14.82 1.87
CA LYS A 379 -30.48 15.75 2.86
C LYS A 379 -29.73 16.95 2.25
N ALA A 380 -28.90 16.73 1.24
CA ALA A 380 -27.93 17.72 0.76
C ALA A 380 -28.40 18.48 -0.49
N TRP A 381 -29.08 17.81 -1.42
CA TRP A 381 -29.41 18.42 -2.71
C TRP A 381 -30.42 19.57 -2.64
N PRO A 382 -31.45 19.59 -1.76
CA PRO A 382 -32.39 20.71 -1.73
C PRO A 382 -31.69 22.07 -1.54
N ALA A 383 -30.76 22.16 -0.59
CA ALA A 383 -30.01 23.38 -0.33
C ALA A 383 -29.03 23.72 -1.48
N GLU A 384 -28.37 22.71 -2.05
CA GLU A 384 -27.41 22.92 -3.14
C GLU A 384 -28.08 23.34 -4.46
N LEU A 385 -29.25 22.78 -4.78
CA LEU A 385 -30.02 23.11 -5.99
C LEU A 385 -30.61 24.52 -5.92
N VAL A 386 -31.10 24.92 -4.74
CA VAL A 386 -31.60 26.29 -4.52
C VAL A 386 -30.47 27.33 -4.56
N ALA A 387 -29.27 26.98 -4.08
CA ALA A 387 -28.13 27.89 -4.14
C ALA A 387 -27.56 28.05 -5.57
N GLY A 388 -27.75 27.05 -6.43
CA GLY A 388 -27.05 26.96 -7.71
C GLY A 388 -25.55 26.70 -7.53
N ARG A 389 -24.86 26.37 -8.63
CA ARG A 389 -23.40 26.22 -8.62
C ARG A 389 -22.81 26.89 -9.86
N PRO A 390 -21.97 27.93 -9.72
CA PRO A 390 -21.28 28.50 -10.86
C PRO A 390 -20.26 27.49 -11.42
N GLY A 391 -20.20 27.42 -12.75
CA GLY A 391 -19.19 26.70 -13.49
C GLY A 391 -17.81 27.32 -13.34
N LYS A 392 -16.77 26.54 -13.65
CA LYS A 392 -15.38 26.93 -13.42
C LYS A 392 -14.48 26.46 -14.55
N TRP A 393 -13.64 27.37 -15.05
CA TRP A 393 -12.49 27.02 -15.89
C TRP A 393 -11.37 26.38 -15.08
N SER A 394 -10.80 25.31 -15.62
CA SER A 394 -9.65 24.61 -15.05
C SER A 394 -8.61 24.35 -16.13
N PHE A 395 -7.34 24.70 -15.89
CA PHE A 395 -6.28 24.44 -16.85
C PHE A 395 -5.77 23.00 -16.73
N ARG A 396 -5.62 22.32 -17.87
CA ARG A 396 -5.12 20.95 -17.99
C ARG A 396 -3.84 20.95 -18.84
N PRO A 397 -2.66 20.70 -18.26
CA PRO A 397 -1.41 20.68 -19.03
C PRO A 397 -1.37 19.50 -20.01
N ARG A 398 -0.63 19.67 -21.11
CA ARG A 398 -0.47 18.62 -22.14
C ARG A 398 0.51 17.56 -21.66
N ARG A 399 0.13 16.28 -21.77
CA ARG A 399 0.92 15.10 -21.32
C ARG A 399 2.36 15.03 -21.82
N SER A 400 2.66 15.55 -23.01
CA SER A 400 4.03 15.57 -23.56
C SER A 400 4.92 16.62 -22.89
N ALA A 401 4.34 17.71 -22.39
CA ALA A 401 5.09 18.78 -21.72
C ALA A 401 5.52 18.40 -20.30
N GLU A 402 4.89 17.40 -19.65
CA GLU A 402 5.33 16.87 -18.35
C GLU A 402 6.61 16.03 -18.45
N ALA A 403 6.87 15.38 -19.59
CA ALA A 403 8.03 14.51 -19.78
C ALA A 403 9.36 15.27 -19.95
N ASP A 404 9.28 16.53 -20.39
CA ASP A 404 10.44 17.40 -20.64
C ASP A 404 10.78 18.31 -19.44
N MET A 405 10.19 18.06 -18.25
CA MET A 405 10.30 18.95 -17.09
C MET A 405 11.06 18.35 -15.91
N ALA A 406 11.75 19.24 -15.18
CA ALA A 406 12.35 18.91 -13.89
C ALA A 406 11.27 18.53 -12.85
N PRO A 407 11.57 17.60 -11.92
CA PRO A 407 10.61 17.20 -10.88
C PRO A 407 10.14 18.40 -10.06
N GLY A 408 8.83 18.67 -10.08
CA GLY A 408 8.20 19.75 -9.29
C GLY A 408 7.82 21.02 -10.07
N ALA A 409 8.09 21.10 -11.38
CA ALA A 409 7.62 22.21 -12.21
C ALA A 409 6.12 22.11 -12.48
N VAL A 410 5.34 23.12 -12.08
CA VAL A 410 3.91 23.26 -12.41
C VAL A 410 3.78 24.06 -13.70
N LEU A 411 3.25 23.47 -14.77
CA LEU A 411 2.92 24.19 -16.00
C LEU A 411 1.75 25.14 -15.75
N ALA A 412 2.03 26.43 -15.80
CA ALA A 412 1.03 27.48 -15.79
C ALA A 412 0.45 27.71 -17.20
N PRO A 413 -0.82 28.14 -17.32
CA PRO A 413 -1.41 28.52 -18.61
C PRO A 413 -0.64 29.67 -19.27
N THR A 414 -0.53 29.65 -20.60
CA THR A 414 0.11 30.73 -21.37
C THR A 414 -0.82 31.89 -21.64
N THR A 415 -2.13 31.65 -21.71
CA THR A 415 -3.13 32.70 -21.82
C THR A 415 -3.84 32.96 -20.49
N ALA A 416 -4.47 34.12 -20.38
CA ALA A 416 -5.39 34.40 -19.29
C ALA A 416 -6.59 33.43 -19.34
N MET A 417 -7.19 33.16 -18.17
CA MET A 417 -8.40 32.36 -18.08
C MET A 417 -9.47 32.92 -19.06
N PRO A 418 -10.11 32.06 -19.87
CA PRO A 418 -11.15 32.50 -20.79
C PRO A 418 -12.28 33.24 -20.06
N GLU A 419 -12.92 34.19 -20.76
CA GLU A 419 -14.04 34.95 -20.19
C GLU A 419 -15.14 34.01 -19.69
N GLN A 420 -15.66 34.30 -18.49
CA GLN A 420 -16.60 33.41 -17.81
C GLN A 420 -18.03 33.51 -18.32
N GLY A 421 -18.40 34.62 -19.00
CA GLY A 421 -19.73 34.83 -19.57
C GLY A 421 -20.86 34.50 -18.59
N ASN A 422 -21.88 33.76 -19.05
CA ASN A 422 -22.82 33.09 -18.15
C ASN A 422 -22.10 31.99 -17.36
N VAL A 423 -21.96 32.19 -16.05
CA VAL A 423 -21.29 31.23 -15.16
C VAL A 423 -22.06 29.92 -15.01
N TYR A 424 -23.34 29.87 -15.37
CA TYR A 424 -24.16 28.66 -15.27
C TYR A 424 -24.25 27.85 -16.56
N ASP A 425 -23.49 28.23 -17.60
CA ASP A 425 -23.50 27.50 -18.86
C ASP A 425 -23.16 26.02 -18.65
N GLN A 426 -24.07 25.17 -19.12
CA GLN A 426 -23.96 23.72 -19.00
C GLN A 426 -22.83 23.15 -19.87
N TRP A 427 -22.38 23.90 -20.88
CA TRP A 427 -21.30 23.47 -21.76
C TRP A 427 -20.51 24.65 -22.31
N ARG A 428 -19.18 24.51 -22.33
CA ARG A 428 -18.27 25.39 -23.07
C ARG A 428 -17.20 24.53 -23.74
N ALA A 429 -16.87 24.85 -24.99
CA ALA A 429 -15.80 24.17 -25.72
C ALA A 429 -14.45 24.39 -25.00
N PRO A 430 -13.60 23.35 -24.89
CA PRO A 430 -12.27 23.54 -24.33
C PRO A 430 -11.43 24.48 -25.20
N VAL A 431 -10.71 25.41 -24.58
CA VAL A 431 -9.80 26.32 -25.29
C VAL A 431 -8.42 25.69 -25.30
N VAL A 432 -8.00 25.23 -26.48
CA VAL A 432 -6.73 24.51 -26.66
C VAL A 432 -5.58 25.49 -26.87
N GLU A 433 -4.49 25.27 -26.16
CA GLU A 433 -3.26 26.06 -26.23
C GLU A 433 -2.03 25.18 -26.48
N ARG A 434 -0.88 25.83 -26.68
CA ARG A 434 0.39 25.16 -26.95
C ARG A 434 0.82 24.21 -25.83
N ASN A 435 0.66 24.62 -24.57
CA ASN A 435 1.14 23.89 -23.38
C ASN A 435 0.03 23.14 -22.61
N GLY A 436 -1.23 23.24 -23.03
CA GLY A 436 -2.36 22.62 -22.35
C GLY A 436 -3.71 23.02 -22.95
N ALA A 437 -4.78 22.85 -22.19
CA ALA A 437 -6.10 23.32 -22.57
C ALA A 437 -6.88 23.80 -21.33
N TRP A 438 -7.64 24.88 -21.48
CA TRP A 438 -8.66 25.25 -20.51
C TRP A 438 -9.89 24.38 -20.70
N VAL A 439 -10.36 23.78 -19.61
CA VAL A 439 -11.52 22.90 -19.59
C VAL A 439 -12.57 23.46 -18.62
N TRP A 440 -13.78 23.66 -19.14
CA TRP A 440 -14.92 24.14 -18.38
C TRP A 440 -15.57 23.02 -17.59
N SER A 441 -15.77 23.25 -16.29
CA SER A 441 -16.64 22.44 -15.45
C SER A 441 -18.00 23.10 -15.38
N ALA A 442 -19.01 22.45 -15.95
CA ALA A 442 -20.39 22.94 -16.00
C ALA A 442 -20.94 23.27 -14.60
N GLY A 443 -21.57 24.44 -14.51
CA GLY A 443 -22.42 24.85 -13.40
C GLY A 443 -23.88 24.45 -13.62
N PHE A 444 -24.76 24.83 -12.69
CA PHE A 444 -26.21 24.78 -12.86
C PHE A 444 -26.85 25.97 -12.17
N GLU A 445 -27.92 26.49 -12.75
CA GLU A 445 -28.63 27.67 -12.25
C GLU A 445 -29.34 27.39 -10.91
N PRO A 446 -29.46 28.40 -10.03
CA PRO A 446 -30.33 28.32 -8.86
C PRO A 446 -31.76 27.97 -9.26
N MET A 447 -32.36 26.99 -8.59
CA MET A 447 -33.73 26.54 -8.86
C MET A 447 -34.70 27.02 -7.77
N SER A 448 -36.00 27.11 -8.08
CA SER A 448 -37.01 27.34 -7.03
C SER A 448 -37.00 26.18 -6.01
N PRO A 449 -37.36 26.42 -4.74
CA PRO A 449 -37.46 25.36 -3.72
C PRO A 449 -38.34 24.18 -4.17
N ASP A 450 -39.46 24.47 -4.83
CA ASP A 450 -40.38 23.45 -5.34
C ASP A 450 -39.75 22.63 -6.49
N GLY A 451 -39.02 23.28 -7.41
CA GLY A 451 -38.30 22.59 -8.49
C GLY A 451 -37.15 21.73 -7.95
N ALA A 452 -36.42 22.23 -6.96
CA ALA A 452 -35.39 21.46 -6.27
C ALA A 452 -35.96 20.23 -5.55
N ALA A 453 -37.10 20.36 -4.86
CA ALA A 453 -37.77 19.25 -4.19
C ALA A 453 -38.20 18.16 -5.17
N GLU A 454 -38.71 18.55 -6.34
CA GLU A 454 -39.14 17.62 -7.39
C GLU A 454 -37.94 16.85 -7.97
N VAL A 455 -36.86 17.54 -8.34
CA VAL A 455 -35.62 16.92 -8.82
C VAL A 455 -35.09 15.91 -7.80
N VAL A 456 -35.09 16.27 -6.52
CA VAL A 456 -34.66 15.37 -5.43
C VAL A 456 -35.58 14.17 -5.30
N ARG A 457 -36.90 14.36 -5.41
CA ARG A 457 -37.88 13.26 -5.37
C ARG A 457 -37.62 12.24 -6.46
N ILE A 458 -37.40 12.69 -7.69
CA ILE A 458 -37.14 11.82 -8.85
C ILE A 458 -35.79 11.13 -8.69
N ALA A 459 -34.73 11.88 -8.36
CA ALA A 459 -33.41 11.30 -8.17
C ALA A 459 -33.42 10.24 -7.06
N ALA A 460 -34.14 10.48 -5.96
CA ALA A 460 -34.32 9.52 -4.88
C ALA A 460 -35.16 8.29 -5.27
N GLU A 461 -36.07 8.42 -6.25
CA GLU A 461 -36.80 7.28 -6.81
C GLU A 461 -35.89 6.44 -7.73
N MET A 462 -35.05 7.09 -8.54
CA MET A 462 -34.07 6.41 -9.40
C MET A 462 -32.97 5.71 -8.62
N HIS A 463 -32.65 6.15 -7.39
CA HIS A 463 -31.68 5.48 -6.50
C HIS A 463 -32.27 4.29 -5.72
N LYS A 464 -33.36 3.68 -6.22
CA LYS A 464 -33.80 2.36 -5.75
C LYS A 464 -33.06 1.28 -6.53
N ALA A 465 -32.74 0.17 -5.87
CA ALA A 465 -32.12 -0.96 -6.53
C ALA A 465 -33.01 -1.44 -7.70
N THR A 466 -32.46 -1.40 -8.92
CA THR A 466 -33.18 -1.80 -10.14
C THR A 466 -33.14 -3.31 -10.35
N GLY A 467 -32.33 -4.00 -9.55
CA GLY A 467 -32.02 -5.40 -9.74
C GLY A 467 -30.96 -5.62 -10.81
N ASN A 468 -30.55 -4.62 -11.59
CA ASN A 468 -29.47 -4.73 -12.58
C ASN A 468 -28.19 -4.05 -12.07
N PRO A 469 -27.11 -4.79 -11.78
CA PRO A 469 -25.92 -4.23 -11.13
C PRO A 469 -25.17 -3.25 -12.03
N PHE A 470 -25.20 -3.40 -13.36
CA PHE A 470 -24.60 -2.40 -14.26
C PHE A 470 -25.35 -1.07 -14.18
N LEU A 471 -26.69 -1.11 -14.21
CA LEU A 471 -27.51 0.09 -14.14
C LEU A 471 -27.39 0.76 -12.76
N ASP A 472 -27.47 -0.03 -11.69
CA ASP A 472 -27.32 0.43 -10.30
C ASP A 472 -25.97 1.14 -10.09
N LEU A 473 -24.88 0.56 -10.62
CA LEU A 473 -23.57 1.18 -10.59
C LEU A 473 -23.52 2.49 -11.37
N CYS A 474 -24.17 2.57 -12.55
CA CYS A 474 -24.22 3.80 -13.34
C CYS A 474 -25.03 4.90 -12.64
N ILE A 475 -26.12 4.54 -11.97
CA ILE A 475 -26.92 5.45 -11.13
C ILE A 475 -26.07 5.97 -9.97
N SER A 476 -25.43 5.08 -9.22
CA SER A 476 -24.57 5.44 -8.08
C SER A 476 -23.43 6.38 -8.47
N LYS A 477 -22.78 6.16 -9.64
CA LYS A 477 -21.70 7.03 -10.14
C LYS A 477 -22.21 8.26 -10.91
N GLY A 478 -23.51 8.33 -11.23
CA GLY A 478 -24.14 9.38 -12.03
C GLY A 478 -23.67 9.47 -13.49
N ARG A 479 -23.03 8.41 -14.03
CA ARG A 479 -22.48 8.36 -15.39
C ARG A 479 -22.20 6.92 -15.84
N PHE A 480 -22.07 6.73 -17.15
CA PHE A 480 -21.62 5.46 -17.73
C PHE A 480 -20.08 5.30 -17.69
N PRO A 481 -19.58 4.05 -17.71
CA PRO A 481 -18.15 3.78 -17.78
C PRO A 481 -17.56 4.21 -19.13
N SER A 482 -16.26 4.48 -19.15
CA SER A 482 -15.56 4.89 -20.38
C SER A 482 -14.26 4.12 -20.56
N ARG A 483 -13.65 4.19 -21.75
CA ARG A 483 -12.37 3.52 -22.03
C ARG A 483 -11.27 3.90 -21.03
N MET A 484 -11.26 5.14 -20.55
CA MET A 484 -10.29 5.64 -19.57
C MET A 484 -10.71 5.41 -18.11
N ALA A 485 -12.02 5.28 -17.85
CA ALA A 485 -12.57 5.04 -16.51
C ALA A 485 -13.47 3.80 -16.52
N GLN A 486 -12.82 2.62 -16.53
CA GLN A 486 -13.46 1.30 -16.64
C GLN A 486 -13.90 0.75 -15.28
N PHE A 487 -14.61 1.55 -14.48
CA PHE A 487 -15.08 1.14 -13.16
C PHE A 487 -16.00 -0.09 -13.22
N CYS A 488 -16.65 -0.36 -14.35
CA CYS A 488 -17.42 -1.59 -14.57
C CYS A 488 -16.57 -2.87 -14.45
N THR A 489 -15.29 -2.84 -14.86
CA THR A 489 -14.42 -4.03 -14.74
C THR A 489 -14.07 -4.28 -13.28
N GLU A 490 -13.78 -3.21 -12.54
CA GLU A 490 -13.40 -3.30 -11.13
C GLU A 490 -14.58 -3.72 -10.26
N GLU A 491 -15.68 -2.97 -10.34
CA GLU A 491 -16.84 -3.09 -9.45
C GLU A 491 -17.74 -4.29 -9.80
N LEU A 492 -17.87 -4.65 -11.08
CA LEU A 492 -18.76 -5.75 -11.51
C LEU A 492 -18.04 -7.08 -11.73
N LYS A 493 -16.70 -7.08 -11.89
CA LYS A 493 -15.94 -8.32 -12.14
C LYS A 493 -14.90 -8.59 -11.07
N THR A 494 -13.94 -7.69 -10.90
CA THR A 494 -12.80 -7.93 -10.00
C THR A 494 -13.23 -8.04 -8.55
N ILE A 495 -14.03 -7.09 -8.06
CA ILE A 495 -14.48 -7.03 -6.66
C ILE A 495 -15.38 -8.23 -6.32
N PRO A 496 -16.47 -8.54 -7.07
CA PRO A 496 -17.34 -9.68 -6.75
C PRO A 496 -16.60 -11.01 -6.76
N ILE A 497 -15.75 -11.26 -7.76
CA ILE A 497 -14.92 -12.48 -7.79
C ILE A 497 -13.98 -12.52 -6.58
N THR A 498 -13.39 -11.37 -6.22
CA THR A 498 -12.46 -11.30 -5.10
C THR A 498 -13.15 -11.55 -3.76
N THR A 499 -14.28 -10.90 -3.50
CA THR A 499 -14.95 -10.94 -2.20
C THR A 499 -15.77 -12.21 -2.01
N GLN A 500 -16.46 -12.69 -3.05
CA GLN A 500 -17.39 -13.82 -2.96
C GLN A 500 -16.72 -15.18 -3.18
N VAL A 501 -15.62 -15.24 -3.96
CA VAL A 501 -14.97 -16.53 -4.31
C VAL A 501 -13.54 -16.60 -3.81
N VAL A 502 -12.67 -15.67 -4.23
CA VAL A 502 -11.23 -15.72 -3.91
C VAL A 502 -10.99 -15.56 -2.41
N GLY A 503 -11.68 -14.64 -1.74
CA GLY A 503 -11.56 -14.41 -0.30
C GLY A 503 -11.83 -15.67 0.52
N PRO A 504 -13.00 -16.33 0.35
CA PRO A 504 -13.27 -17.61 0.98
C PRO A 504 -12.24 -18.70 0.63
N MET A 505 -11.81 -18.82 -0.64
CA MET A 505 -10.80 -19.81 -1.03
C MET A 505 -9.44 -19.55 -0.36
N LEU A 506 -9.02 -18.29 -0.23
CA LEU A 506 -7.77 -17.90 0.43
C LEU A 506 -7.75 -18.24 1.92
N LYS A 507 -8.91 -18.28 2.58
CA LYS A 507 -9.01 -18.76 3.98
C LYS A 507 -8.71 -20.26 4.09
N ALA A 508 -9.01 -21.03 3.05
CA ALA A 508 -8.76 -22.47 3.01
C ALA A 508 -7.34 -22.84 2.53
N GLY A 509 -6.69 -21.96 1.75
CA GLY A 509 -5.33 -22.22 1.26
C GLY A 509 -4.91 -21.29 0.11
N PRO A 510 -3.72 -21.50 -0.48
CA PRO A 510 -3.23 -20.68 -1.58
C PRO A 510 -4.08 -20.86 -2.84
N VAL A 511 -4.42 -19.74 -3.50
CA VAL A 511 -5.25 -19.70 -4.71
C VAL A 511 -4.44 -19.25 -5.92
N LEU A 512 -4.57 -19.98 -7.01
CA LEU A 512 -4.06 -19.64 -8.34
C LEU A 512 -5.21 -19.38 -9.32
N GLN A 513 -5.36 -18.14 -9.73
CA GLN A 513 -6.38 -17.69 -10.68
C GLN A 513 -5.85 -17.70 -12.12
N TRP A 514 -6.61 -18.29 -13.04
CA TRP A 514 -6.26 -18.42 -14.44
C TRP A 514 -7.05 -17.42 -15.27
N LEU A 515 -6.35 -16.58 -16.04
CA LEU A 515 -6.96 -15.54 -16.88
C LEU A 515 -6.67 -15.76 -18.37
N GLY A 516 -7.71 -15.63 -19.18
CA GLY A 516 -7.64 -15.67 -20.64
C GLY A 516 -7.19 -14.33 -21.24
N ILE A 517 -5.94 -13.95 -20.99
CA ILE A 517 -5.32 -12.75 -21.55
C ILE A 517 -4.18 -13.17 -22.49
N ARG A 518 -4.19 -12.65 -23.72
CA ARG A 518 -3.12 -12.88 -24.71
C ARG A 518 -2.32 -11.62 -25.01
N ALA A 519 -1.02 -11.79 -25.28
CA ALA A 519 -0.13 -10.68 -25.67
C ALA A 519 -0.57 -10.00 -26.97
N GLU A 520 -1.07 -10.79 -27.93
CA GLU A 520 -1.52 -10.34 -29.25
C GLU A 520 -2.76 -9.43 -29.20
N GLU A 521 -3.54 -9.42 -28.11
CA GLU A 521 -4.75 -8.59 -28.01
C GLU A 521 -4.46 -7.09 -28.10
N SER A 522 -3.34 -6.63 -27.53
CA SER A 522 -2.89 -5.23 -27.62
C SER A 522 -1.47 -5.04 -27.08
N ALA A 523 -0.81 -3.95 -27.48
CA ALA A 523 0.51 -3.56 -26.96
C ALA A 523 0.56 -3.43 -25.42
N ASN A 524 -0.55 -3.05 -24.77
CA ASN A 524 -0.61 -2.97 -23.32
C ASN A 524 -0.71 -4.36 -22.67
N ARG A 525 -1.39 -5.32 -23.31
CA ARG A 525 -1.45 -6.71 -22.83
C ARG A 525 -0.10 -7.40 -22.98
N ALA A 526 0.63 -7.15 -24.07
CA ALA A 526 1.98 -7.70 -24.29
C ALA A 526 3.00 -7.32 -23.20
N LYS A 527 2.80 -6.18 -22.51
CA LYS A 527 3.65 -5.74 -21.39
C LYS A 527 3.30 -6.39 -20.06
N GLN A 528 2.16 -7.09 -19.96
CA GLN A 528 1.74 -7.70 -18.70
C GLN A 528 2.60 -8.94 -18.39
N PRO A 529 2.99 -9.15 -17.12
CA PRO A 529 3.69 -10.37 -16.75
C PRO A 529 2.77 -11.58 -16.92
N ARG A 530 3.31 -12.72 -17.37
CA ARG A 530 2.54 -13.97 -17.49
C ARG A 530 2.03 -14.46 -16.13
N PHE A 531 2.81 -14.21 -15.08
CA PHE A 531 2.50 -14.57 -13.71
C PHE A 531 2.72 -13.37 -12.76
N ASN A 532 1.75 -13.06 -11.91
CA ASN A 532 1.90 -12.02 -10.90
C ASN A 532 1.04 -12.28 -9.65
N ARG A 533 1.43 -11.68 -8.53
CA ARG A 533 0.60 -11.63 -7.33
C ARG A 533 -0.49 -10.56 -7.51
N HIS A 534 -1.72 -10.89 -7.14
CA HIS A 534 -2.84 -9.95 -7.10
C HIS A 534 -2.96 -9.30 -5.72
N GLU A 535 -3.59 -8.13 -5.65
CA GLU A 535 -3.79 -7.37 -4.41
C GLU A 535 -4.62 -8.14 -3.38
N SER A 536 -5.56 -8.96 -3.84
CA SER A 536 -6.34 -9.87 -2.99
C SER A 536 -5.49 -10.92 -2.26
N GLY A 537 -4.24 -11.12 -2.66
CA GLY A 537 -3.33 -12.10 -2.10
C GLY A 537 -3.21 -13.40 -2.89
N CYS A 538 -4.10 -13.64 -3.87
CA CYS A 538 -3.97 -14.77 -4.79
C CYS A 538 -2.85 -14.55 -5.83
N HIS A 539 -2.46 -15.63 -6.49
CA HIS A 539 -1.59 -15.56 -7.67
C HIS A 539 -2.41 -15.61 -8.95
N VAL A 540 -1.99 -14.88 -9.96
CA VAL A 540 -2.63 -14.80 -11.27
C VAL A 540 -1.69 -15.39 -12.31
N TRP A 541 -2.21 -16.30 -13.12
CA TRP A 541 -1.51 -16.94 -14.23
C TRP A 541 -2.28 -16.78 -15.54
N ARG A 542 -1.55 -16.50 -16.62
CA ARG A 542 -2.07 -16.36 -17.98
C ARG A 542 -1.56 -17.52 -18.83
N PRO A 543 -2.26 -18.66 -18.87
CA PRO A 543 -1.74 -19.87 -19.49
C PRO A 543 -1.64 -19.76 -21.03
N ILE A 544 -2.51 -18.96 -21.64
CA ILE A 544 -2.57 -18.75 -23.10
C ILE A 544 -1.87 -17.46 -23.55
N PHE A 545 -1.00 -16.87 -22.73
CA PHE A 545 -0.43 -15.54 -22.98
C PHE A 545 0.24 -15.40 -24.36
N ASP A 546 0.97 -16.43 -24.77
CA ASP A 546 1.73 -16.46 -26.02
C ASP A 546 0.94 -17.06 -27.20
N TRP A 547 -0.36 -17.36 -27.01
CA TRP A 547 -1.18 -18.01 -28.03
C TRP A 547 -1.65 -17.04 -29.11
N THR A 548 -1.70 -17.52 -30.34
CA THR A 548 -2.38 -16.85 -31.45
C THR A 548 -3.89 -17.06 -31.36
N VAL A 549 -4.68 -16.22 -32.05
CA VAL A 549 -6.13 -16.44 -32.20
C VAL A 549 -6.44 -17.82 -32.79
N GLN A 550 -5.62 -18.30 -33.72
CA GLN A 550 -5.81 -19.61 -34.34
C GLN A 550 -5.65 -20.74 -33.32
N GLN A 551 -4.62 -20.69 -32.46
CA GLN A 551 -4.42 -21.68 -31.39
C GLN A 551 -5.58 -21.70 -30.39
N VAL A 552 -6.19 -20.55 -30.12
CA VAL A 552 -7.42 -20.48 -29.32
C VAL A 552 -8.55 -21.27 -30.00
N TRP A 553 -8.76 -21.10 -31.30
CA TRP A 553 -9.79 -21.84 -32.03
C TRP A 553 -9.47 -23.32 -32.21
N ASP A 554 -8.19 -23.68 -32.38
CA ASP A 554 -7.74 -25.07 -32.39
C ASP A 554 -8.08 -25.77 -31.07
N GLN A 555 -7.97 -25.06 -29.94
CA GLN A 555 -8.40 -25.57 -28.64
C GLN A 555 -9.91 -25.87 -28.61
N HIS A 556 -10.74 -24.98 -29.15
CA HIS A 556 -12.19 -25.22 -29.20
C HIS A 556 -12.52 -26.43 -30.07
N ARG A 557 -11.92 -26.51 -31.27
CA ARG A 557 -12.12 -27.62 -32.21
C ARG A 557 -11.70 -28.95 -31.61
N ARG A 558 -10.58 -29.01 -30.90
CA ARG A 558 -10.09 -30.26 -30.26
C ARG A 558 -11.09 -30.83 -29.26
N HIS A 559 -11.84 -29.95 -28.58
CA HIS A 559 -12.86 -30.34 -27.60
C HIS A 559 -14.28 -30.37 -28.18
N GLY A 560 -14.43 -30.22 -29.50
CA GLY A 560 -15.75 -30.20 -30.16
C GLY A 560 -16.66 -29.04 -29.75
N ILE A 561 -16.10 -27.97 -29.16
CA ILE A 561 -16.88 -26.83 -28.67
C ILE A 561 -17.06 -25.82 -29.79
N LYS A 562 -18.33 -25.52 -30.10
CA LYS A 562 -18.66 -24.43 -31.04
C LYS A 562 -18.36 -23.07 -30.38
N PRO A 563 -17.88 -22.08 -31.14
CA PRO A 563 -17.75 -20.71 -30.64
C PRO A 563 -19.08 -20.15 -30.12
N ASN A 564 -19.01 -19.16 -29.23
CA ASN A 564 -20.20 -18.41 -28.84
C ASN A 564 -20.91 -17.85 -30.09
N PRO A 565 -22.24 -18.03 -30.23
CA PRO A 565 -22.99 -17.64 -31.43
C PRO A 565 -22.83 -16.18 -31.84
N LEU A 566 -22.58 -15.27 -30.90
CA LEU A 566 -22.38 -13.86 -31.19
C LEU A 566 -21.18 -13.59 -32.13
N TYR A 567 -20.15 -14.45 -32.11
CA TYR A 567 -19.03 -14.34 -33.05
C TYR A 567 -19.43 -14.59 -34.50
N SER A 568 -20.39 -15.51 -34.72
CA SER A 568 -20.93 -15.79 -36.06
C SER A 568 -21.86 -14.66 -36.54
N LEU A 569 -22.47 -13.92 -35.61
CA LEU A 569 -23.35 -12.78 -35.87
C LEU A 569 -22.57 -11.45 -36.06
N GLY A 570 -21.26 -11.51 -36.26
CA GLY A 570 -20.42 -10.35 -36.57
C GLY A 570 -19.97 -9.53 -35.35
N MET A 571 -20.07 -10.07 -34.13
CA MET A 571 -19.53 -9.44 -32.92
C MET A 571 -18.09 -9.91 -32.67
N GLY A 572 -17.14 -8.98 -32.65
CA GLY A 572 -15.73 -9.27 -32.37
C GLY A 572 -15.43 -9.38 -30.87
N ARG A 573 -16.29 -8.80 -30.02
CA ARG A 573 -16.22 -8.87 -28.56
C ARG A 573 -17.52 -9.43 -27.99
N VAL A 574 -17.38 -10.47 -27.16
CA VAL A 574 -18.50 -11.16 -26.51
C VAL A 574 -18.48 -10.89 -25.01
N GLY A 575 -19.67 -10.70 -24.43
CA GLY A 575 -19.88 -10.29 -23.04
C GLY A 575 -21.01 -9.26 -23.00
N CYS A 576 -20.70 -8.04 -22.54
CA CYS A 576 -21.67 -6.96 -22.47
C CYS A 576 -22.14 -6.51 -23.87
N MET A 577 -23.43 -6.23 -24.03
CA MET A 577 -24.07 -5.94 -25.32
C MET A 577 -24.90 -4.64 -25.26
N PRO A 578 -24.47 -3.52 -25.88
CA PRO A 578 -23.13 -3.26 -26.36
C PRO A 578 -22.14 -3.07 -25.19
N CYS A 579 -20.86 -3.33 -25.46
CA CYS A 579 -19.77 -2.94 -24.57
C CYS A 579 -19.37 -1.48 -24.83
N ILE A 580 -18.86 -0.76 -23.81
CA ILE A 580 -18.28 0.58 -24.00
C ILE A 580 -17.09 0.64 -24.98
N ASN A 581 -16.50 -0.51 -25.31
CA ASN A 581 -15.42 -0.64 -26.30
C ASN A 581 -15.94 -1.19 -27.65
N CYS A 582 -17.26 -1.16 -27.87
CA CYS A 582 -17.90 -1.55 -29.12
C CYS A 582 -17.35 -0.75 -30.30
N ARG A 583 -17.04 -1.43 -31.41
CA ARG A 583 -16.62 -0.78 -32.65
C ARG A 583 -17.83 -0.18 -33.39
N LYS A 584 -17.55 0.73 -34.33
CA LYS A 584 -18.57 1.35 -35.19
C LYS A 584 -19.37 0.30 -35.98
N SER A 585 -18.70 -0.69 -36.56
CA SER A 585 -19.34 -1.80 -37.30
C SER A 585 -20.17 -2.70 -36.39
N GLU A 586 -19.65 -3.04 -35.20
CA GLU A 586 -20.38 -3.81 -34.19
C GLU A 586 -21.66 -3.08 -33.77
N LEU A 587 -21.59 -1.77 -33.47
CA LEU A 587 -22.76 -0.99 -33.05
C LEU A 587 -23.86 -0.99 -34.12
N ARG A 588 -23.47 -0.89 -35.40
CA ARG A 588 -24.39 -0.99 -36.54
C ARG A 588 -25.07 -2.36 -36.58
N ASN A 589 -24.28 -3.44 -36.51
CA ASN A 589 -24.80 -4.80 -36.52
C ASN A 589 -25.73 -5.06 -35.32
N ILE A 590 -25.42 -4.50 -34.15
CA ILE A 590 -26.29 -4.58 -32.96
C ILE A 590 -27.61 -3.87 -33.22
N ALA A 591 -27.59 -2.67 -33.79
CA ALA A 591 -28.80 -1.93 -34.10
C ALA A 591 -29.69 -2.65 -35.14
N ASP A 592 -29.08 -3.34 -36.11
CA ASP A 592 -29.82 -4.02 -37.17
C ASP A 592 -30.35 -5.41 -36.74
N LEU A 593 -29.61 -6.14 -35.90
CA LEU A 593 -29.97 -7.50 -35.47
C LEU A 593 -30.68 -7.55 -34.11
N PHE A 594 -30.41 -6.59 -33.22
CA PHE A 594 -30.87 -6.59 -31.83
C PHE A 594 -31.35 -5.19 -31.38
N PRO A 595 -32.42 -4.66 -31.99
CA PRO A 595 -32.95 -3.33 -31.66
C PRO A 595 -33.31 -3.19 -30.17
N ASP A 596 -33.77 -4.26 -29.51
CA ASP A 596 -34.10 -4.28 -28.09
C ASP A 596 -32.93 -3.85 -27.19
N HIS A 597 -31.69 -4.15 -27.58
CA HIS A 597 -30.50 -3.69 -26.84
C HIS A 597 -30.31 -2.19 -26.96
N ILE A 598 -30.58 -1.61 -28.13
CA ILE A 598 -30.54 -0.16 -28.33
C ILE A 598 -31.63 0.52 -27.50
N ASP A 599 -32.84 -0.04 -27.48
CA ASP A 599 -33.95 0.47 -26.70
C ASP A 599 -33.65 0.43 -25.20
N ARG A 600 -33.04 -0.65 -24.72
CA ARG A 600 -32.58 -0.76 -23.33
C ARG A 600 -31.53 0.30 -22.99
N ILE A 601 -30.54 0.53 -23.84
CA ILE A 601 -29.55 1.59 -23.61
C ILE A 601 -30.20 2.97 -23.62
N ARG A 602 -31.17 3.23 -24.51
CA ARG A 602 -31.93 4.49 -24.55
C ARG A 602 -32.64 4.75 -23.22
N GLN A 603 -33.28 3.73 -22.65
CA GLN A 603 -33.92 3.82 -21.34
C GLN A 603 -32.89 4.06 -20.22
N TRP A 604 -31.76 3.36 -20.25
CA TRP A 604 -30.69 3.56 -19.26
C TRP A 604 -30.12 4.98 -19.30
N GLU A 605 -29.91 5.55 -20.48
CA GLU A 605 -29.47 6.94 -20.63
C GLU A 605 -30.45 7.91 -19.96
N GLN A 606 -31.75 7.67 -20.09
CA GLN A 606 -32.80 8.49 -19.45
C GLN A 606 -32.80 8.32 -17.92
N VAL A 607 -32.74 7.09 -17.41
CA VAL A 607 -32.73 6.82 -15.96
C VAL A 607 -31.50 7.45 -15.30
N VAL A 608 -30.31 7.24 -15.87
CA VAL A 608 -29.05 7.77 -15.29
C VAL A 608 -29.00 9.30 -15.41
N ALA A 609 -29.54 9.87 -16.49
CA ALA A 609 -29.69 11.32 -16.61
C ALA A 609 -30.61 11.89 -15.50
N SER A 610 -31.78 11.27 -15.27
CA SER A 610 -32.70 11.70 -14.19
C SER A 610 -32.14 11.49 -12.79
N ALA A 611 -31.20 10.56 -12.60
CA ALA A 611 -30.53 10.34 -11.33
C ALA A 611 -29.42 11.37 -11.02
N ASN A 612 -29.04 12.24 -11.96
CA ASN A 612 -27.94 13.19 -11.77
C ASN A 612 -28.40 14.66 -11.90
N LYS A 613 -27.67 15.58 -11.24
CA LYS A 613 -27.98 17.03 -11.25
C LYS A 613 -27.87 17.70 -12.62
N ARG A 614 -27.19 17.06 -13.56
CA ARG A 614 -26.93 17.62 -14.91
C ARG A 614 -28.02 17.23 -15.90
N HIS A 615 -28.94 16.36 -15.49
CA HIS A 615 -29.97 15.79 -16.37
C HIS A 615 -29.41 15.23 -17.67
N SER A 616 -28.19 14.67 -17.61
CA SER A 616 -27.43 14.31 -18.79
C SER A 616 -26.52 13.12 -18.53
N ALA A 617 -26.74 12.05 -19.28
CA ALA A 617 -25.92 10.85 -19.28
C ALA A 617 -25.96 10.19 -20.67
N THR A 618 -24.81 9.88 -21.22
CA THR A 618 -24.69 9.14 -22.49
C THR A 618 -23.88 7.88 -22.27
N PHE A 619 -24.30 6.77 -22.89
CA PHE A 619 -23.65 5.48 -22.74
C PHE A 619 -22.24 5.51 -23.35
N PHE A 620 -22.13 6.08 -24.53
CA PHE A 620 -20.83 6.38 -25.15
C PHE A 620 -20.43 7.84 -24.85
N PRO A 621 -19.15 8.12 -24.59
CA PRO A 621 -18.69 9.48 -24.32
C PRO A 621 -18.93 10.43 -25.50
N ALA A 622 -19.19 11.70 -25.21
CA ALA A 622 -19.42 12.83 -26.15
C ALA A 622 -18.23 13.22 -27.05
N VAL A 623 -17.26 12.33 -27.23
CA VAL A 623 -16.16 12.46 -28.20
C VAL A 623 -16.17 11.29 -29.20
N THR A 624 -17.17 10.42 -29.10
CA THR A 624 -17.29 9.22 -29.92
C THR A 624 -17.85 9.58 -31.29
N ASP A 625 -18.78 10.53 -31.36
CA ASP A 625 -19.23 11.12 -32.60
C ASP A 625 -18.35 12.33 -32.96
N PRO A 626 -17.62 12.33 -34.09
CA PRO A 626 -16.88 13.50 -34.57
C PRO A 626 -17.77 14.72 -34.82
N THR A 627 -19.09 14.55 -34.97
CA THR A 627 -20.07 15.63 -35.13
C THR A 627 -20.56 16.22 -33.80
N ASP A 628 -20.13 15.68 -32.65
CA ASP A 628 -20.40 16.27 -31.32
C ASP A 628 -19.90 17.72 -31.23
N VAL A 629 -18.83 18.07 -31.98
CA VAL A 629 -18.31 19.45 -32.07
C VAL A 629 -19.29 20.42 -32.74
N ASP A 630 -20.15 19.91 -33.61
CA ASP A 630 -21.13 20.68 -34.37
C ASP A 630 -22.47 20.83 -33.60
N ARG A 631 -22.62 20.14 -32.45
CA ARG A 631 -23.84 20.13 -31.60
C ARG A 631 -23.54 20.53 -30.15
N PRO A 632 -23.05 21.76 -29.90
CA PRO A 632 -22.72 22.22 -28.56
C PRO A 632 -23.97 22.21 -27.66
N GLY A 633 -23.89 21.53 -26.51
CA GLY A 633 -24.96 21.48 -25.50
C GLY A 633 -25.88 20.25 -25.55
N THR A 634 -25.88 19.47 -26.63
CA THR A 634 -26.66 18.22 -26.71
C THR A 634 -25.72 17.05 -27.03
N TYR A 635 -25.37 16.25 -26.03
CA TYR A 635 -24.48 15.10 -26.26
C TYR A 635 -25.17 14.03 -27.12
N SER A 636 -24.41 13.40 -28.02
CA SER A 636 -24.92 12.29 -28.83
C SER A 636 -25.36 11.12 -27.95
N ARG A 637 -26.67 10.88 -27.95
CA ARG A 637 -27.32 9.72 -27.34
C ARG A 637 -27.21 8.51 -28.25
N ILE A 638 -27.66 7.35 -27.76
CA ILE A 638 -27.52 6.09 -28.49
C ILE A 638 -28.10 6.15 -29.91
N ASP A 639 -29.24 6.81 -30.12
CA ASP A 639 -29.89 6.93 -31.44
C ASP A 639 -29.02 7.68 -32.45
N THR A 640 -28.47 8.83 -32.05
CA THR A 640 -27.52 9.60 -32.84
C THR A 640 -26.29 8.77 -33.20
N LEU A 641 -25.79 7.97 -32.26
CA LEU A 641 -24.63 7.11 -32.49
C LEU A 641 -24.93 5.92 -33.40
N VAL A 642 -26.15 5.40 -33.38
CA VAL A 642 -26.61 4.40 -34.35
C VAL A 642 -26.66 5.00 -35.75
N GLU A 643 -27.17 6.22 -35.91
CA GLU A 643 -27.12 6.94 -37.20
C GLU A 643 -25.68 7.20 -37.64
N TRP A 644 -24.84 7.72 -36.74
CA TRP A 644 -23.41 7.91 -36.98
C TRP A 644 -22.75 6.60 -37.38
N SER A 645 -23.13 5.47 -36.77
CA SER A 645 -22.56 4.16 -37.12
C SER A 645 -22.77 3.80 -38.59
N ARG A 646 -23.80 4.35 -39.25
CA ARG A 646 -24.14 4.15 -40.67
C ARG A 646 -23.40 5.08 -41.64
N THR A 647 -22.59 6.01 -41.12
CA THR A 647 -21.82 6.95 -41.94
C THR A 647 -20.42 6.43 -42.32
N SER A 648 -19.80 7.03 -43.33
CA SER A 648 -18.41 6.78 -43.73
C SER A 648 -17.40 7.41 -42.74
N ARG A 649 -16.11 7.40 -43.07
CA ARG A 649 -15.06 8.03 -42.23
C ARG A 649 -15.34 9.54 -42.10
N GLY A 650 -15.40 10.03 -40.86
CA GLY A 650 -15.64 11.45 -40.56
C GLY A 650 -17.08 11.79 -40.16
N GLY A 651 -18.03 10.84 -40.17
CA GLY A 651 -19.34 11.03 -39.52
C GLY A 651 -20.39 11.80 -40.33
N ARG A 652 -20.06 12.33 -41.51
CA ARG A 652 -20.87 13.33 -42.22
C ARG A 652 -21.61 12.83 -43.46
N GLN A 653 -21.13 11.76 -44.09
CA GLN A 653 -21.76 11.18 -45.28
C GLN A 653 -22.27 9.78 -44.95
N PHE A 654 -23.55 9.51 -45.24
CA PHE A 654 -24.05 8.13 -45.25
C PHE A 654 -23.29 7.35 -46.30
N ASP A 655 -22.80 6.18 -45.90
CA ASP A 655 -22.03 5.36 -46.80
C ASP A 655 -22.99 4.53 -47.65
N LEU A 656 -23.13 4.93 -48.91
CA LEU A 656 -24.07 4.36 -49.88
C LEU A 656 -23.69 2.93 -50.32
N PHE A 657 -22.47 2.46 -50.01
CA PHE A 657 -21.96 1.17 -50.47
C PHE A 657 -22.10 0.03 -49.44
N PHE A 658 -22.79 0.24 -48.31
CA PHE A 658 -23.07 -0.83 -47.34
C PHE A 658 -24.35 -1.62 -47.61
N GLN A 659 -25.00 -1.44 -48.77
CA GLN A 659 -26.11 -2.30 -49.16
C GLN A 659 -25.59 -3.75 -49.21
N LYS A 660 -26.13 -4.59 -48.32
CA LYS A 660 -26.01 -6.05 -48.36
C LYS A 660 -26.02 -6.51 -49.83
N GLN A 661 -24.90 -7.04 -50.32
CA GLN A 661 -25.00 -8.01 -51.40
C GLN A 661 -25.88 -9.13 -50.86
N GLN A 662 -27.12 -9.22 -51.34
CA GLN A 662 -27.90 -10.43 -51.18
C GLN A 662 -27.12 -11.54 -51.89
N GLY A 663 -26.39 -12.36 -51.11
CA GLY A 663 -25.74 -13.57 -51.61
C GLY A 663 -24.22 -13.65 -51.63
N GLY A 664 -23.44 -12.82 -50.91
CA GLY A 664 -21.98 -13.04 -50.90
C GLY A 664 -21.19 -12.30 -49.83
N GLY A 665 -20.65 -13.04 -48.85
CA GLY A 665 -19.62 -12.55 -47.93
C GLY A 665 -19.89 -12.91 -46.47
N CYS A 666 -18.96 -13.65 -45.86
CA CYS A 666 -19.01 -14.04 -44.45
C CYS A 666 -19.12 -12.80 -43.53
N THR A 667 -20.19 -12.71 -42.73
CA THR A 667 -20.46 -11.56 -41.84
C THR A 667 -19.61 -11.58 -40.57
N SER A 668 -18.91 -12.70 -40.32
CA SER A 668 -17.94 -12.82 -39.23
C SER A 668 -16.55 -12.39 -39.69
N ASP A 669 -15.98 -11.36 -39.07
CA ASP A 669 -14.57 -10.95 -39.22
C ASP A 669 -13.57 -12.09 -38.94
N LEU A 670 -14.03 -13.19 -38.32
CA LEU A 670 -13.24 -14.34 -37.89
C LEU A 670 -13.41 -15.57 -38.79
N GLY A 671 -14.19 -15.49 -39.88
CA GLY A 671 -14.38 -16.58 -40.83
C GLY A 671 -15.22 -17.76 -40.32
N LEU A 672 -16.10 -17.53 -39.34
CA LEU A 672 -16.87 -18.57 -38.62
C LEU A 672 -18.25 -18.87 -39.25
N CYS A 673 -18.34 -18.91 -40.58
CA CYS A 673 -19.62 -18.82 -41.31
C CYS A 673 -20.40 -20.13 -41.54
N GLU A 674 -20.25 -21.14 -40.68
CA GLU A 674 -21.09 -22.34 -40.72
C GLU A 674 -21.77 -22.56 -39.37
N VAL A 675 -22.89 -21.86 -39.16
CA VAL A 675 -23.87 -22.25 -38.13
C VAL A 675 -25.25 -22.12 -38.76
N GLU A 676 -25.95 -23.25 -38.90
CA GLU A 676 -27.33 -23.31 -39.35
C GLU A 676 -28.20 -22.41 -38.45
N MET A 677 -28.92 -21.47 -39.06
CA MET A 677 -29.81 -20.58 -38.33
C MET A 677 -31.03 -21.38 -37.86
N GLU A 678 -31.09 -21.75 -36.58
CA GLU A 678 -32.38 -22.05 -35.97
C GLU A 678 -33.23 -20.76 -35.90
N ALA A 679 -34.53 -20.92 -36.20
CA ALA A 679 -35.48 -19.85 -36.46
C ALA A 679 -35.54 -18.77 -35.36
N PRO A 680 -35.93 -17.52 -35.70
CA PRO A 680 -36.10 -16.45 -34.72
C PRO A 680 -37.11 -16.86 -33.64
N TYR A 681 -36.63 -17.00 -32.41
CA TYR A 681 -37.43 -17.27 -31.22
C TYR A 681 -38.30 -16.06 -30.87
N HIS A 682 -39.61 -16.26 -30.78
CA HIS A 682 -40.54 -15.28 -30.23
C HIS A 682 -40.42 -15.26 -28.70
N PRO A 683 -40.29 -14.08 -28.06
CA PRO A 683 -40.07 -13.99 -26.62
C PRO A 683 -41.35 -14.37 -25.84
N GLY A 684 -41.43 -15.62 -25.40
CA GLY A 684 -42.33 -16.06 -24.34
C GLY A 684 -41.69 -15.86 -22.96
N GLU A 685 -42.31 -15.02 -22.14
CA GLU A 685 -42.40 -15.10 -20.67
C GLU A 685 -41.08 -15.29 -19.89
N ARG A 686 -40.19 -14.29 -19.93
CA ARG A 686 -39.23 -13.99 -18.83
C ARG A 686 -38.41 -12.71 -19.04
N SER A 687 -38.36 -12.15 -20.26
CA SER A 687 -37.75 -10.82 -20.49
C SER A 687 -38.66 -9.66 -20.08
N GLN A 688 -39.95 -9.92 -19.86
CA GLN A 688 -40.93 -8.90 -19.47
C GLN A 688 -40.76 -8.43 -18.01
N ASP A 689 -40.25 -9.28 -17.11
CA ASP A 689 -40.16 -8.98 -15.67
C ASP A 689 -39.11 -7.91 -15.32
N LEU A 690 -38.14 -7.62 -16.21
CA LEU A 690 -37.12 -6.58 -16.03
C LEU A 690 -37.41 -5.30 -16.83
N VAL A 691 -38.36 -5.34 -17.77
CA VAL A 691 -38.73 -4.20 -18.63
C VAL A 691 -39.78 -3.32 -17.96
N GLU A 692 -40.68 -3.90 -17.14
CA GLU A 692 -41.74 -3.13 -16.46
C GLU A 692 -41.23 -2.06 -15.47
N PRO A 693 -40.24 -2.33 -14.58
CA PRO A 693 -39.75 -1.30 -13.65
C PRO A 693 -39.03 -0.16 -14.38
N ALA A 694 -38.20 -0.48 -15.37
CA ALA A 694 -37.46 0.51 -16.16
C ALA A 694 -38.40 1.36 -17.04
N ALA A 695 -39.45 0.77 -17.63
CA ALA A 695 -40.45 1.49 -18.41
C ALA A 695 -41.31 2.41 -17.53
N GLN A 696 -41.68 1.99 -16.31
CA GLN A 696 -42.37 2.86 -15.33
C GLN A 696 -41.50 4.04 -14.89
N LEU A 697 -40.21 3.80 -14.63
CA LEU A 697 -39.23 4.85 -14.28
C LEU A 697 -39.00 5.81 -15.46
N THR A 698 -38.97 5.29 -16.69
CA THR A 698 -38.82 6.06 -17.93
C THR A 698 -39.99 7.03 -18.18
N ARG A 699 -41.24 6.58 -18.00
CA ARG A 699 -42.42 7.45 -18.16
C ARG A 699 -42.39 8.64 -17.19
N LYS A 700 -41.89 8.45 -15.97
CA LYS A 700 -41.75 9.52 -14.97
C LYS A 700 -40.58 10.46 -15.28
N ALA A 701 -39.46 9.93 -15.78
CA ALA A 701 -38.31 10.72 -16.22
C ALA A 701 -38.66 11.67 -17.40
N GLN A 702 -39.50 11.22 -18.34
CA GLN A 702 -39.94 12.00 -19.49
C GLN A 702 -40.79 13.22 -19.12
N VAL A 703 -41.60 13.13 -18.05
CA VAL A 703 -42.41 14.26 -17.55
C VAL A 703 -41.52 15.43 -17.11
N VAL A 704 -40.32 15.14 -16.62
CA VAL A 704 -39.44 16.13 -15.99
C VAL A 704 -38.54 16.80 -17.02
N GLN A 705 -38.07 16.06 -18.04
CA GLN A 705 -37.42 16.66 -19.20
C GLN A 705 -38.33 17.64 -19.97
N ALA A 706 -39.64 17.57 -19.80
CA ALA A 706 -40.58 18.52 -20.38
C ALA A 706 -40.88 19.74 -19.48
N MET A 707 -40.47 19.69 -18.20
CA MET A 707 -40.72 20.74 -17.20
C MET A 707 -39.47 21.58 -16.87
N VAL A 708 -38.27 21.03 -17.11
CA VAL A 708 -36.98 21.76 -17.14
C VAL A 708 -36.77 22.28 -18.56
#